data_AF-A0A4Y9SJG1-F1
#
_entry.id   AF-A0A4Y9SJG1-F1
#
_cell.length_a   1.000
_cell.length_b   1.000
_cell.length_c   1.000
_cell.angle_alpha   90.00
_cell.angle_beta   90.00
_cell.angle_gamma   90.00
#
_symmetry.space_group_name_H-M   'P 1'
#
loop_
_entity.id
_entity.type
_entity.pdbx_description
1 polymer ?
#
loop_
_entity_poly.entity_id
_entity_poly.type
_entity_poly.pdbx_seq_one_letter_code
_entity_poly.pdbx_strand_id
1 'polypeptide(L)'
;MPSPFAALSKVFVRLRRQRNLRTGTRVRPVPVQRSAVHRHTQSAVPARPRSVYWAAVAGVFVLVAGGALIAGHARHLATAVSLRGGDAGSAGLDVLQPLLPGAAFDVPDTPVFQVVQAGSGALIVAPGAIMPAPVRVDLCQQTVDAARSRLATLRVGYRFDALARMVGEQGEGAMRPGLARNALVLADDAPATPTLDITGRADRREPLAVRWNEGPAIAARWVSDTGRAGQAASGTREGTGTFDREGWLVWSAGAVRLQRRVTAACPQSGELLVSVLRVGQSQSADALVTAIAPGLASMAVTLKPGRYQIPAVPRPGLEDQTLFVQLQAHGLLRLADDGLIELAPRDLPAWRAAEGSERAAVLNAWTDVRLDDDTLKLLKRLYRMADGDYVRQQVDIFNAERRLLAVRVKSPGSAPTAPATPTALAAPAWQADVADAATATSDTMPPAASALFAQLPQGWSSWTRISQWPATATTPRARLVLSLTNRPAAARVDSARVAVAPSPVAAAARVTRTIEVMLAGRLLSVSGATIESQRDACTGRVCPDRAAVRIYTLAPHAGADTIALEATPLSMATLANPGDAKYRHIRIADGRLIWQTLDETTAPARAPAHDITIADRNGTPLWTDGAPTDDARAAGLAPLLGLRTDQSNSVAGMLARLTDNASAHAAQLTIDLPLQQLAQRTLDCIAMHRGHWTGHACTNAKPSEPAQGRHAGVVIMDADTGDIRASAGAGMGDPYASPWPELRDFDRANPAASPLRLPAWQHDGGVHNSPGSTFKVISALGLELAARRDPQMEQLLAGLPLNDINRVAQQRGFAFRTDAATYPMQTTRAHVTNYRDGLLDRRAQEGRFGLAQALTYSLNTWFAWNGELSDRTLLGRSAGGLPDVEALEPGALDTARPILAMAHLVGFERPIKLDGGLLPTTYPWHRWDALQASNARIDRVDARHELRQMAIGLRMQTTPLHMAMAAGAVGQGRVLAPRLLLQLDGRSATAPQAPALDVRLDRIRAGMKGVVDRGTAAGAFRASELAAIRTHLYGKTGTAPTVAIEADGTRRDVATVWFTGWLEPGALPGHRHRLAFAAYASHSDGTGGEHAAPVIAAILATLSQTPPQNRE
;
A
#
# COMPACT_ATOMS: atom_id res chain seq x y z
N MET A 1 -10.54 10.55 60.22
CA MET A 1 -11.44 9.42 59.91
C MET A 1 -11.71 9.39 58.41
N PRO A 2 -11.37 8.33 57.66
CA PRO A 2 -11.61 8.30 56.23
C PRO A 2 -13.09 8.06 55.92
N SER A 3 -13.64 8.89 55.03
CA SER A 3 -15.05 8.93 54.65
C SER A 3 -15.51 7.64 53.94
N PRO A 4 -16.68 7.06 54.29
CA PRO A 4 -17.24 5.85 53.66
C PRO A 4 -17.61 6.04 52.16
N PHE A 5 -17.57 7.27 51.64
CA PHE A 5 -17.88 7.60 50.25
C PHE A 5 -16.79 7.19 49.24
N ALA A 6 -15.53 7.06 49.67
CA ALA A 6 -14.45 6.60 48.78
C ALA A 6 -14.52 5.11 48.44
N ALA A 7 -15.25 4.32 49.23
CA ALA A 7 -15.42 2.87 49.02
C ALA A 7 -16.55 2.56 48.00
N LEU A 8 -17.66 3.31 48.03
CA LEU A 8 -18.82 3.07 47.17
C LEU A 8 -18.61 3.51 45.71
N SER A 9 -17.88 4.61 45.48
CA SER A 9 -17.50 5.07 44.12
C SER A 9 -16.59 4.04 43.41
N LYS A 10 -15.66 3.42 44.15
CA LYS A 10 -14.79 2.35 43.63
C LYS A 10 -15.55 1.09 43.25
N VAL A 11 -16.68 0.79 43.92
CA VAL A 11 -17.52 -0.39 43.62
C VAL A 11 -18.35 -0.19 42.36
N PHE A 12 -18.91 1.01 42.13
CA PHE A 12 -19.69 1.29 40.91
C PHE A 12 -18.85 1.34 39.64
N VAL A 13 -17.63 1.90 39.70
CA VAL A 13 -16.68 1.89 38.57
C VAL A 13 -16.20 0.47 38.27
N ARG A 14 -16.00 -0.37 39.29
CA ARG A 14 -15.62 -1.79 39.16
C ARG A 14 -16.73 -2.63 38.52
N LEU A 15 -18.00 -2.41 38.87
CA LEU A 15 -19.13 -3.14 38.30
C LEU A 15 -19.42 -2.74 36.84
N ARG A 16 -19.25 -1.46 36.49
CA ARG A 16 -19.42 -0.98 35.09
C ARG A 16 -18.30 -1.50 34.18
N ARG A 17 -17.05 -1.59 34.68
CA ARG A 17 -15.92 -2.18 33.94
C ARG A 17 -15.98 -3.72 33.85
N GLN A 18 -16.46 -4.42 34.88
CA GLN A 18 -16.71 -5.87 34.79
C GLN A 18 -17.78 -6.25 33.75
N ARG A 19 -18.77 -5.37 33.52
CA ARG A 19 -19.76 -5.56 32.44
C ARG A 19 -19.13 -5.45 31.05
N ASN A 20 -18.20 -4.51 30.86
CA ASN A 20 -17.47 -4.35 29.59
C ASN A 20 -16.42 -5.46 29.34
N LEU A 21 -15.94 -6.13 30.40
CA LEU A 21 -15.04 -7.29 30.29
C LEU A 21 -15.78 -8.60 29.94
N ARG A 22 -17.09 -8.69 30.17
CA ARG A 22 -17.90 -9.89 29.85
C ARG A 22 -18.44 -9.91 28.42
N THR A 23 -18.39 -8.80 27.69
CA THR A 23 -18.84 -8.71 26.28
C THR A 23 -17.86 -9.30 25.26
N GLY A 24 -16.73 -9.89 25.70
CA GLY A 24 -15.73 -10.53 24.84
C GLY A 24 -15.73 -12.06 24.82
N THR A 25 -16.63 -12.74 25.54
CA THR A 25 -16.67 -14.22 25.57
C THR A 25 -17.94 -14.72 24.89
N ARG A 26 -17.78 -15.36 23.71
CA ARG A 26 -18.85 -16.15 23.08
C ARG A 26 -19.16 -17.35 23.99
N VAL A 27 -20.30 -17.31 24.66
CA VAL A 27 -20.85 -18.48 25.37
C VAL A 27 -21.84 -19.17 24.42
N ARG A 28 -21.57 -20.44 24.11
CA ARG A 28 -22.52 -21.35 23.44
C ARG A 28 -23.76 -21.56 24.33
N PRO A 29 -24.98 -21.58 23.79
CA PRO A 29 -26.17 -21.84 24.58
C PRO A 29 -26.28 -23.33 24.92
N VAL A 30 -26.52 -23.64 26.19
CA VAL A 30 -26.95 -24.95 26.68
C VAL A 30 -28.39 -24.79 27.18
N PRO A 31 -29.33 -25.71 26.87
CA PRO A 31 -30.76 -25.48 27.06
C PRO A 31 -31.14 -25.63 28.54
N VAL A 32 -31.94 -24.69 29.04
CA VAL A 32 -32.52 -24.76 30.39
C VAL A 32 -33.82 -25.56 30.32
N GLN A 33 -33.80 -26.74 30.92
CA GLN A 33 -35.01 -27.49 31.27
C GLN A 33 -35.78 -26.74 32.36
N ARG A 34 -37.07 -26.51 32.08
CA ARG A 34 -38.08 -26.12 33.06
C ARG A 34 -38.35 -27.29 34.00
N SER A 35 -38.37 -27.02 35.29
CA SER A 35 -39.14 -27.82 36.24
C SER A 35 -39.75 -26.89 37.28
N ALA A 36 -41.02 -27.13 37.51
CA ALA A 36 -41.94 -26.35 38.31
C ALA A 36 -42.14 -27.00 39.69
N VAL A 37 -42.87 -26.28 40.56
CA VAL A 37 -43.65 -26.82 41.71
C VAL A 37 -42.78 -27.11 42.96
N HIS A 38 -43.09 -26.75 44.21
CA HIS A 38 -44.35 -26.47 44.90
C HIS A 38 -44.20 -25.49 46.09
N ARG A 39 -45.35 -25.04 46.60
CA ARG A 39 -45.58 -24.14 47.73
C ARG A 39 -45.36 -24.87 49.05
N HIS A 40 -44.98 -24.13 50.10
CA HIS A 40 -45.75 -24.15 51.34
C HIS A 40 -45.71 -22.81 52.08
N THR A 41 -46.92 -22.40 52.40
CA THR A 41 -47.37 -21.27 53.22
C THR A 41 -46.96 -21.41 54.68
N GLN A 42 -46.67 -20.29 55.34
CA GLN A 42 -47.19 -20.04 56.70
C GLN A 42 -47.20 -18.55 57.02
N SER A 43 -48.33 -18.16 57.61
CA SER A 43 -48.79 -16.81 57.91
C SER A 43 -48.30 -16.36 59.28
N ALA A 44 -47.92 -15.09 59.44
CA ALA A 44 -48.08 -14.37 60.71
C ALA A 44 -47.98 -12.84 60.48
N VAL A 45 -49.07 -12.14 60.77
CA VAL A 45 -49.18 -10.71 61.12
C VAL A 45 -49.74 -10.75 62.55
N PRO A 46 -49.40 -9.89 63.54
CA PRO A 46 -49.14 -8.45 63.44
C PRO A 46 -48.03 -7.89 64.35
N ALA A 47 -47.60 -6.65 64.08
CA ALA A 47 -47.51 -5.58 65.09
C ALA A 47 -46.89 -4.34 64.44
N ARG A 48 -47.62 -3.22 64.47
CA ARG A 48 -47.04 -1.89 64.24
C ARG A 48 -46.29 -1.46 65.49
N PRO A 49 -45.04 -0.99 65.36
CA PRO A 49 -44.55 0.05 66.24
C PRO A 49 -44.09 1.27 65.43
N ARG A 50 -43.96 2.38 66.14
CA ARG A 50 -43.75 3.76 65.70
C ARG A 50 -42.42 4.04 64.95
N SER A 51 -41.83 3.05 64.25
CA SER A 51 -40.57 3.16 63.51
C SER A 51 -40.72 3.63 62.05
N VAL A 52 -41.94 3.61 61.49
CA VAL A 52 -42.20 3.99 60.08
C VAL A 52 -42.03 5.49 59.85
N TYR A 53 -42.28 6.33 60.85
CA TYR A 53 -42.15 7.79 60.71
C TYR A 53 -40.67 8.22 60.61
N TRP A 54 -39.79 7.64 61.41
CA TRP A 54 -38.35 7.90 61.33
C TRP A 54 -37.70 7.29 60.09
N ALA A 55 -38.17 6.13 59.64
CA ALA A 55 -37.74 5.54 58.36
C ALA A 55 -38.18 6.38 57.15
N ALA A 56 -39.38 6.96 57.18
CA ALA A 56 -39.86 7.86 56.14
C ALA A 56 -39.09 9.20 56.13
N VAL A 57 -38.80 9.79 57.30
CA VAL A 57 -38.00 11.02 57.40
C VAL A 57 -36.55 10.77 56.97
N ALA A 58 -35.93 9.65 57.37
CA ALA A 58 -34.61 9.25 56.90
C ALA A 58 -34.61 8.99 55.38
N GLY A 59 -35.66 8.37 54.84
CA GLY A 59 -35.84 8.14 53.41
C GLY A 59 -35.94 9.45 52.62
N VAL A 60 -36.68 10.44 53.13
CA VAL A 60 -36.76 11.78 52.54
C VAL A 60 -35.41 12.50 52.64
N PHE A 61 -34.69 12.39 53.76
CA PHE A 61 -33.37 13.01 53.90
C PHE A 61 -32.34 12.38 52.95
N VAL A 62 -32.38 11.07 52.73
CA VAL A 62 -31.53 10.38 51.74
C VAL A 62 -31.92 10.74 50.31
N LEU A 63 -33.20 10.91 50.02
CA LEU A 63 -33.67 11.37 48.70
C LEU A 63 -33.28 12.83 48.42
N VAL A 64 -33.38 13.71 49.41
CA VAL A 64 -32.99 15.13 49.27
C VAL A 64 -31.46 15.27 49.22
N ALA A 65 -30.72 14.55 50.06
CA ALA A 65 -29.25 14.53 50.01
C ALA A 65 -28.74 13.87 48.73
N GLY A 66 -29.39 12.80 48.27
CA GLY A 66 -29.12 12.15 46.99
C GLY A 66 -29.45 13.06 45.81
N GLY A 67 -30.58 13.77 45.85
CA GLY A 67 -30.96 14.77 44.86
C GLY A 67 -30.02 15.97 44.82
N ALA A 68 -29.56 16.46 45.98
CA ALA A 68 -28.57 17.52 46.09
C ALA A 68 -27.18 17.06 45.63
N LEU A 69 -26.79 15.81 45.89
CA LEU A 69 -25.58 15.19 45.34
C LEU A 69 -25.66 15.04 43.83
N ILE A 70 -26.79 14.57 43.29
CA ILE A 70 -27.00 14.44 41.85
C ILE A 70 -27.03 15.81 41.18
N ALA A 71 -27.71 16.80 41.76
CA ALA A 71 -27.75 18.16 41.24
C ALA A 71 -26.39 18.87 41.37
N GLY A 72 -25.64 18.61 42.45
CA GLY A 72 -24.27 19.09 42.64
C GLY A 72 -23.29 18.44 41.67
N HIS A 73 -23.42 17.15 41.41
CA HIS A 73 -22.62 16.44 40.43
C HIS A 73 -23.01 16.81 39.00
N ALA A 74 -24.30 17.05 38.73
CA ALA A 74 -24.80 17.55 37.45
C ALA A 74 -24.37 19.00 37.21
N ARG A 75 -24.33 19.86 38.24
CA ARG A 75 -23.75 21.21 38.16
C ARG A 75 -22.24 21.17 38.00
N HIS A 76 -21.53 20.27 38.67
CA HIS A 76 -20.08 20.12 38.52
C HIS A 76 -19.70 19.48 37.17
N LEU A 77 -20.54 18.60 36.63
CA LEU A 77 -20.45 18.08 35.27
C LEU A 77 -20.84 19.18 34.27
N ALA A 78 -21.86 20.00 34.54
CA ALA A 78 -22.23 21.11 33.69
C ALA A 78 -21.16 22.21 33.69
N THR A 79 -20.49 22.51 34.80
CA THR A 79 -19.35 23.45 34.82
C THR A 79 -18.08 22.83 34.21
N ALA A 80 -17.84 21.52 34.37
CA ALA A 80 -16.79 20.81 33.65
C ALA A 80 -17.08 20.66 32.14
N VAL A 81 -18.36 20.66 31.74
CA VAL A 81 -18.82 20.65 30.35
C VAL A 81 -18.82 22.07 29.77
N SER A 82 -19.11 23.12 30.56
CA SER A 82 -18.99 24.52 30.15
C SER A 82 -17.52 24.96 30.01
N LEU A 83 -16.60 24.40 30.79
CA LEU A 83 -15.14 24.53 30.57
C LEU A 83 -14.62 23.66 29.42
N ARG A 84 -15.39 22.66 28.97
CA ARG A 84 -15.19 21.90 27.72
C ARG A 84 -16.01 22.47 26.54
N GLY A 85 -16.75 23.56 26.78
CA GLY A 85 -17.66 24.19 25.82
C GLY A 85 -16.99 25.23 24.92
N GLY A 86 -15.67 25.37 24.97
CA GLY A 86 -14.90 26.07 23.96
C GLY A 86 -14.62 25.13 22.78
N ASP A 87 -15.49 25.20 21.78
CA ASP A 87 -15.38 24.66 20.42
C ASP A 87 -14.77 23.25 20.25
N ALA A 88 -15.53 22.37 19.61
CA ALA A 88 -15.05 21.11 19.06
C ALA A 88 -13.81 21.26 18.12
N GLY A 89 -13.39 22.49 17.79
CA GLY A 89 -12.16 22.82 17.09
C GLY A 89 -10.88 22.89 17.95
N SER A 90 -10.93 22.74 19.27
CA SER A 90 -9.75 22.79 20.16
C SER A 90 -9.04 21.43 20.37
N ALA A 91 -9.65 20.33 19.91
CA ALA A 91 -9.05 19.00 19.95
C ALA A 91 -8.00 18.87 18.84
N GLY A 92 -6.71 18.98 19.19
CA GLY A 92 -5.58 18.83 18.27
C GLY A 92 -4.54 19.96 18.34
N LEU A 93 -4.86 21.10 18.97
CA LEU A 93 -3.91 22.22 19.11
C LEU A 93 -2.74 21.92 20.08
N ASP A 94 -2.88 20.90 20.95
CA ASP A 94 -1.81 20.47 21.85
C ASP A 94 -0.54 20.07 21.09
N VAL A 95 -0.68 19.59 19.85
CA VAL A 95 0.46 19.25 18.99
C VAL A 95 1.30 20.49 18.68
N LEU A 96 0.71 21.68 18.58
CA LEU A 96 1.48 22.91 18.28
C LEU A 96 2.11 23.55 19.52
N GLN A 97 1.68 23.14 20.73
CA GLN A 97 2.11 23.74 22.01
C GLN A 97 3.63 23.73 22.25
N PRO A 98 4.39 22.67 21.90
CA PRO A 98 5.83 22.67 22.11
C PRO A 98 6.59 23.70 21.26
N LEU A 99 5.99 24.19 20.16
CA LEU A 99 6.62 25.17 19.28
C LEU A 99 6.19 26.61 19.63
N LEU A 100 4.90 26.83 19.87
CA LEU A 100 4.30 28.17 19.98
C LEU A 100 3.29 28.25 21.13
N PRO A 101 3.73 28.09 22.39
CA PRO A 101 2.83 28.07 23.54
C PRO A 101 2.11 29.41 23.71
N GLY A 102 0.77 29.36 23.85
CA GLY A 102 -0.06 30.55 24.10
C GLY A 102 -0.36 31.40 22.86
N ALA A 103 0.15 31.07 21.68
CA ALA A 103 -0.07 31.87 20.47
C ALA A 103 -1.54 31.83 20.02
N ALA A 104 -2.08 32.99 19.66
CA ALA A 104 -3.42 33.15 19.10
C ALA A 104 -3.34 33.43 17.58
N PHE A 105 -4.26 32.87 16.82
CA PHE A 105 -4.34 33.06 15.38
C PHE A 105 -5.75 32.80 14.85
N ASP A 106 -6.04 33.36 13.68
CA ASP A 106 -7.31 33.18 12.99
C ASP A 106 -7.12 32.27 11.77
N VAL A 107 -8.06 31.36 11.52
CA VAL A 107 -8.19 30.63 10.26
C VAL A 107 -9.31 31.29 9.46
N PRO A 108 -9.00 31.97 8.35
CA PRO A 108 -10.00 32.65 7.56
C PRO A 108 -10.90 31.64 6.82
N ASP A 109 -12.11 32.06 6.50
CA ASP A 109 -13.03 31.37 5.60
C ASP A 109 -12.69 31.59 4.11
N THR A 110 -11.94 32.66 3.82
CA THR A 110 -11.38 32.91 2.49
C THR A 110 -10.12 32.06 2.24
N PRO A 111 -9.92 31.52 1.03
CA PRO A 111 -8.79 30.66 0.74
C PRO A 111 -7.54 31.47 0.40
N VAL A 112 -7.01 32.18 1.40
CA VAL A 112 -5.81 33.02 1.30
C VAL A 112 -4.75 32.49 2.25
N PHE A 113 -3.56 32.25 1.72
CA PHE A 113 -2.41 31.84 2.52
C PHE A 113 -1.89 33.02 3.33
N GLN A 114 -1.61 32.78 4.61
CA GLN A 114 -1.09 33.81 5.51
C GLN A 114 0.01 33.26 6.42
N VAL A 115 0.89 34.16 6.83
CA VAL A 115 1.95 33.88 7.81
C VAL A 115 1.67 34.72 9.05
N VAL A 116 1.47 34.07 10.18
CA VAL A 116 1.29 34.69 11.50
C VAL A 116 2.57 34.52 12.30
N GLN A 117 3.23 35.62 12.65
CA GLN A 117 4.43 35.60 13.48
C GLN A 117 4.05 35.44 14.96
N ALA A 118 4.73 34.55 15.68
CA ALA A 118 4.47 34.29 17.09
C ALA A 118 5.79 34.01 17.82
N GLY A 119 6.29 34.98 18.59
CA GLY A 119 7.58 34.87 19.26
C GLY A 119 8.73 34.72 18.25
N SER A 120 9.55 33.68 18.40
CA SER A 120 10.67 33.36 17.50
C SER A 120 10.28 32.43 16.34
N GLY A 121 9.04 31.98 16.27
CA GLY A 121 8.52 31.12 15.22
C GLY A 121 7.34 31.75 14.47
N ALA A 122 6.74 30.96 13.57
CA ALA A 122 5.61 31.40 12.77
C ALA A 122 4.62 30.26 12.50
N LEU A 123 3.36 30.63 12.29
CA LEU A 123 2.31 29.77 11.76
C LEU A 123 2.08 30.10 10.29
N ILE A 124 2.01 29.07 9.47
CA ILE A 124 1.54 29.14 8.09
C ILE A 124 0.11 28.60 8.10
N VAL A 125 -0.85 29.45 7.76
CA VAL A 125 -2.26 29.07 7.64
C VAL A 125 -2.59 29.00 6.15
N ALA A 126 -2.98 27.82 5.70
CA ALA A 126 -3.21 27.51 4.30
C ALA A 126 -4.64 26.93 4.12
N PRO A 127 -5.68 27.78 4.09
CA PRO A 127 -7.07 27.36 3.93
C PRO A 127 -7.31 26.78 2.54
N GLY A 128 -7.97 25.63 2.47
CA GLY A 128 -8.27 24.96 1.20
C GLY A 128 -7.04 24.58 0.37
N ALA A 129 -5.90 24.39 1.02
CA ALA A 129 -4.65 24.09 0.34
C ALA A 129 -4.70 22.74 -0.36
N ILE A 130 -4.43 22.73 -1.66
CA ILE A 130 -4.15 21.52 -2.43
C ILE A 130 -2.64 21.36 -2.47
N MET A 131 -2.15 20.21 -1.99
CA MET A 131 -0.75 19.84 -1.99
C MET A 131 -0.55 18.60 -2.88
N PRO A 132 -0.06 18.77 -4.12
CA PRO A 132 0.39 17.67 -4.96
C PRO A 132 1.49 16.84 -4.29
N ALA A 133 1.78 15.66 -4.84
CA ALA A 133 2.89 14.84 -4.37
C ALA A 133 4.22 15.61 -4.48
N PRO A 134 5.10 15.56 -3.46
CA PRO A 134 6.38 16.26 -3.50
C PRO A 134 7.30 15.69 -4.57
N VAL A 135 8.00 16.57 -5.29
CA VAL A 135 9.13 16.18 -6.14
C VAL A 135 10.36 15.95 -5.27
N ARG A 136 11.08 14.87 -5.54
CA ARG A 136 12.26 14.45 -4.77
C ARG A 136 13.52 14.77 -5.56
N VAL A 137 14.47 15.44 -4.92
CA VAL A 137 15.79 15.73 -5.50
C VAL A 137 16.84 15.09 -4.62
N ASP A 138 17.58 14.12 -5.16
CA ASP A 138 18.73 13.51 -4.47
C ASP A 138 19.89 14.51 -4.44
N LEU A 139 20.28 14.96 -3.24
CA LEU A 139 21.33 15.95 -3.07
C LEU A 139 22.74 15.39 -3.36
N CYS A 140 22.92 14.06 -3.26
CA CYS A 140 24.16 13.43 -3.69
C CYS A 140 24.31 13.55 -5.21
N GLN A 141 23.22 13.32 -5.97
CA GLN A 141 23.22 13.51 -7.43
C GLN A 141 23.32 14.99 -7.83
N GLN A 142 22.95 15.91 -6.95
CA GLN A 142 23.07 17.35 -7.18
C GLN A 142 24.50 17.90 -6.94
N THR A 143 25.42 17.10 -6.41
CA THR A 143 26.78 17.54 -6.09
C THR A 143 27.64 17.65 -7.37
N VAL A 144 28.29 18.80 -7.56
CA VAL A 144 29.18 19.08 -8.71
C VAL A 144 30.66 18.97 -8.37
N ASP A 145 31.01 19.13 -7.09
CA ASP A 145 32.37 18.96 -6.57
C ASP A 145 32.27 18.11 -5.30
N ALA A 146 32.58 16.82 -5.43
CA ALA A 146 32.49 15.87 -4.33
C ALA A 146 33.48 16.19 -3.21
N ALA A 147 34.67 16.71 -3.53
CA ALA A 147 35.69 17.05 -2.54
C ALA A 147 35.25 18.22 -1.65
N ARG A 148 34.46 19.16 -2.19
CA ARG A 148 33.93 20.31 -1.46
C ARG A 148 32.44 20.19 -1.13
N SER A 149 31.82 19.06 -1.45
CA SER A 149 30.37 18.82 -1.33
C SER A 149 29.51 19.96 -1.90
N ARG A 150 29.97 20.64 -2.97
CA ARG A 150 29.25 21.80 -3.51
C ARG A 150 28.09 21.35 -4.39
N LEU A 151 26.90 21.90 -4.17
CA LEU A 151 25.72 21.61 -4.98
C LEU A 151 25.71 22.44 -6.28
N ALA A 152 25.21 21.85 -7.36
CA ALA A 152 24.69 22.61 -8.50
C ALA A 152 23.47 23.42 -8.04
N THR A 153 23.33 24.64 -8.57
CA THR A 153 22.15 25.47 -8.30
C THR A 153 20.89 24.76 -8.76
N LEU A 154 20.03 24.41 -7.80
CA LEU A 154 18.72 23.83 -8.07
C LEU A 154 17.74 24.98 -8.34
N ARG A 155 17.17 24.99 -9.54
CA ARG A 155 16.18 25.97 -10.00
C ARG A 155 14.78 25.41 -9.80
N VAL A 156 13.90 26.19 -9.19
CA VAL A 156 12.52 25.79 -8.87
C VAL A 156 11.56 26.88 -9.33
N GLY A 157 10.46 26.49 -9.97
CA GLY A 157 9.39 27.42 -10.35
C GLY A 157 9.58 28.10 -11.71
N TYR A 158 10.61 27.73 -12.48
CA TYR A 158 10.88 28.30 -13.80
C TYR A 158 9.93 27.74 -14.86
N ARG A 159 9.71 28.50 -15.94
CA ARG A 159 9.12 27.97 -17.19
C ARG A 159 10.19 27.30 -18.03
N PHE A 160 9.82 26.24 -18.76
CA PHE A 160 10.77 25.49 -19.59
C PHE A 160 11.43 26.38 -20.65
N ASP A 161 10.68 27.20 -21.38
CA ASP A 161 11.24 28.05 -22.44
C ASP A 161 12.25 29.08 -21.92
N ALA A 162 12.04 29.61 -20.70
CA ALA A 162 13.00 30.50 -20.06
C ALA A 162 14.31 29.76 -19.75
N LEU A 163 14.21 28.52 -19.25
CA LEU A 163 15.35 27.67 -18.98
C LEU A 163 16.11 27.28 -20.26
N ALA A 164 15.39 26.92 -21.31
CA ALA A 164 15.94 26.58 -22.61
C ALA A 164 16.74 27.75 -23.23
N ARG A 165 16.21 28.99 -23.15
CA ARG A 165 16.94 30.19 -23.60
C ARG A 165 18.23 30.42 -22.82
N MET A 166 18.19 30.33 -21.49
CA MET A 166 19.38 30.49 -20.65
C MET A 166 20.50 29.49 -21.00
N VAL A 167 20.14 28.27 -21.38
CA VAL A 167 21.12 27.25 -21.82
C VAL A 167 21.56 27.48 -23.27
N GLY A 168 20.67 27.98 -24.13
CA GLY A 168 20.96 28.29 -25.53
C GLY A 168 21.97 29.43 -25.71
N GLU A 169 21.86 30.49 -24.91
CA GLU A 169 22.68 31.71 -24.99
C GLU A 169 24.17 31.50 -24.62
N GLN A 170 24.51 30.41 -23.92
CA GLN A 170 25.88 30.16 -23.46
C GLN A 170 26.77 29.38 -24.44
N GLY A 171 26.27 29.02 -25.64
CA GLY A 171 27.04 28.37 -26.70
C GLY A 171 27.40 26.89 -26.44
N GLU A 172 27.73 26.13 -27.49
CA GLU A 172 27.96 24.68 -27.42
C GLU A 172 29.27 24.28 -26.71
N GLY A 173 30.28 25.15 -26.69
CA GLY A 173 31.61 24.88 -26.12
C GLY A 173 31.77 25.22 -24.63
N ALA A 174 30.78 25.88 -24.01
CA ALA A 174 30.87 26.40 -22.64
C ALA A 174 29.74 25.90 -21.72
N MET A 175 29.18 24.72 -21.99
CA MET A 175 28.21 24.10 -21.07
C MET A 175 28.93 23.70 -19.77
N ARG A 176 29.03 24.65 -18.83
CA ARG A 176 29.55 24.41 -17.49
C ARG A 176 28.72 23.30 -16.85
N PRO A 177 29.34 22.20 -16.37
CA PRO A 177 28.63 21.18 -15.61
C PRO A 177 27.84 21.83 -14.47
N GLY A 178 26.53 21.59 -14.42
CA GLY A 178 25.67 22.02 -13.31
C GLY A 178 24.92 23.33 -13.48
N LEU A 179 24.79 23.88 -14.69
CA LEU A 179 24.05 25.14 -14.87
C LEU A 179 22.55 25.00 -14.60
N ALA A 180 21.92 23.83 -14.76
CA ALA A 180 20.50 23.60 -14.46
C ALA A 180 20.19 22.11 -14.18
N ARG A 181 21.03 21.44 -13.39
CA ARG A 181 20.82 20.04 -13.05
C ARG A 181 19.55 19.89 -12.20
N ASN A 182 18.69 18.94 -12.58
CA ASN A 182 17.42 18.63 -11.89
C ASN A 182 16.49 19.84 -11.70
N ALA A 183 16.46 20.76 -12.66
CA ALA A 183 15.59 21.94 -12.58
C ALA A 183 14.10 21.53 -12.52
N LEU A 184 13.34 22.17 -11.64
CA LEU A 184 11.92 21.90 -11.40
C LEU A 184 11.08 22.99 -12.06
N VAL A 185 10.35 22.64 -13.12
CA VAL A 185 9.61 23.59 -13.95
C VAL A 185 8.11 23.55 -13.69
N LEU A 186 7.44 24.68 -13.87
CA LEU A 186 5.98 24.81 -13.82
C LEU A 186 5.38 24.76 -15.23
N ALA A 187 4.10 24.40 -15.33
CA ALA A 187 3.36 24.39 -16.58
C ALA A 187 3.28 25.80 -17.18
N ASP A 188 3.19 25.93 -18.50
CA ASP A 188 3.25 27.24 -19.16
C ASP A 188 2.10 28.18 -18.70
N ASP A 189 0.94 27.61 -18.42
CA ASP A 189 -0.29 28.28 -17.99
C ASP A 189 -0.46 28.38 -16.46
N ALA A 190 0.51 27.92 -15.67
CA ALA A 190 0.35 27.91 -14.21
C ALA A 190 0.19 29.34 -13.64
N PRO A 191 -0.48 29.52 -12.51
CA PRO A 191 -0.57 30.83 -11.85
C PRO A 191 0.82 31.44 -11.59
N ALA A 192 0.86 32.77 -11.51
CA ALA A 192 2.08 33.50 -11.17
C ALA A 192 2.70 32.93 -9.88
N THR A 193 3.95 32.47 -9.98
CA THR A 193 4.66 31.78 -8.91
C THR A 193 6.08 32.33 -8.84
N PRO A 194 6.60 32.66 -7.63
CA PRO A 194 7.99 33.07 -7.50
C PRO A 194 8.96 31.99 -7.98
N THR A 195 10.06 32.39 -8.61
CA THR A 195 11.16 31.47 -8.96
C THR A 195 12.17 31.41 -7.83
N LEU A 196 12.74 30.23 -7.55
CA LEU A 196 13.75 30.03 -6.52
C LEU A 196 15.02 29.41 -7.08
N ASP A 197 16.16 29.89 -6.60
CA ASP A 197 17.48 29.28 -6.72
C ASP A 197 17.92 28.75 -5.35
N ILE A 198 18.25 27.47 -5.28
CA ILE A 198 18.75 26.82 -4.06
C ILE A 198 20.22 26.47 -4.27
N THR A 199 21.06 26.89 -3.33
CA THR A 199 22.51 26.72 -3.36
C THR A 199 23.05 26.33 -1.99
N GLY A 200 24.30 25.86 -1.95
CA GLY A 200 24.98 25.52 -0.71
C GLY A 200 25.81 24.26 -0.83
N ARG A 201 26.06 23.62 0.32
CA ARG A 201 26.77 22.34 0.40
C ARG A 201 25.83 21.20 0.71
N ALA A 202 26.20 20.01 0.25
CA ALA A 202 25.49 18.78 0.51
C ALA A 202 25.64 18.32 1.98
N ASP A 203 26.51 18.94 2.79
CA ASP A 203 26.64 18.67 4.24
C ASP A 203 25.37 19.09 4.99
N ARG A 204 24.85 18.21 5.84
CA ARG A 204 23.67 18.47 6.69
C ARG A 204 23.90 19.45 7.83
N ARG A 205 25.15 19.67 8.21
CA ARG A 205 25.50 20.61 9.29
C ARG A 205 25.47 22.06 8.82
N GLU A 206 25.43 22.28 7.50
CA GLU A 206 25.36 23.59 6.89
C GLU A 206 23.94 23.87 6.34
N PRO A 207 23.38 25.07 6.57
CA PRO A 207 22.11 25.47 5.99
C PRO A 207 22.22 25.59 4.46
N LEU A 208 21.12 25.32 3.78
CA LEU A 208 20.97 25.64 2.36
C LEU A 208 20.52 27.09 2.20
N ALA A 209 21.09 27.78 1.21
CA ALA A 209 20.73 29.14 0.86
C ALA A 209 19.68 29.15 -0.25
N VAL A 210 18.70 30.04 -0.10
CA VAL A 210 17.60 30.24 -1.05
C VAL A 210 17.61 31.69 -1.50
N ARG A 211 17.54 31.90 -2.81
CA ARG A 211 17.26 33.19 -3.43
C ARG A 211 15.96 33.07 -4.20
N TRP A 212 15.07 34.03 -4.09
CA TRP A 212 13.84 34.05 -4.87
C TRP A 212 13.65 35.38 -5.60
N ASN A 213 12.86 35.35 -6.67
CA ASN A 213 12.42 36.53 -7.41
C ASN A 213 10.88 36.51 -7.46
N GLU A 214 10.27 37.61 -7.02
CA GLU A 214 8.83 37.72 -6.78
C GLU A 214 8.03 38.03 -8.05
N GLY A 215 8.66 38.32 -9.20
CA GLY A 215 7.93 38.67 -10.43
C GLY A 215 7.05 39.93 -10.26
N PRO A 216 6.33 40.38 -11.29
CA PRO A 216 5.79 41.74 -11.29
C PRO A 216 4.59 42.02 -10.36
N ALA A 217 4.01 41.01 -9.71
CA ALA A 217 2.72 41.13 -9.02
C ALA A 217 2.58 40.26 -7.76
N ILE A 218 3.66 39.71 -7.22
CA ILE A 218 3.62 38.82 -6.04
C ILE A 218 4.39 39.48 -4.90
N ALA A 219 3.84 39.43 -3.69
CA ALA A 219 4.56 39.74 -2.46
C ALA A 219 4.73 38.42 -1.70
N ALA A 220 5.97 37.92 -1.60
CA ALA A 220 6.27 36.65 -0.96
C ALA A 220 6.91 36.86 0.41
N ARG A 221 6.75 35.89 1.31
CA ARG A 221 7.36 35.87 2.64
C ARG A 221 8.07 34.55 2.86
N TRP A 222 9.32 34.61 3.31
CA TRP A 222 10.13 33.45 3.66
C TRP A 222 10.02 33.13 5.16
N VAL A 223 9.76 31.86 5.48
CA VAL A 223 9.73 31.30 6.84
C VAL A 223 10.56 30.02 6.86
N SER A 224 11.43 29.83 7.85
CA SER A 224 12.26 28.63 7.93
C SER A 224 12.63 28.23 9.37
N ASP A 225 13.17 27.03 9.52
CA ASP A 225 13.62 26.46 10.78
C ASP A 225 14.97 27.00 11.30
N THR A 226 15.56 27.99 10.62
CA THR A 226 16.75 28.72 11.11
C THR A 226 16.39 29.97 11.91
N GLY A 227 15.12 30.38 11.94
CA GLY A 227 14.64 31.58 12.64
C GLY A 227 15.02 32.90 11.98
N ARG A 228 15.76 32.87 10.87
CA ARG A 228 16.10 34.08 10.12
C ARG A 228 14.97 34.37 9.13
N ALA A 229 14.16 35.38 9.43
CA ALA A 229 13.23 35.94 8.46
C ALA A 229 14.01 36.33 7.19
N GLY A 230 13.50 35.95 6.03
CA GLY A 230 14.16 36.31 4.77
C GLY A 230 14.15 37.82 4.55
N GLN A 231 15.20 38.34 3.93
CA GLN A 231 15.32 39.76 3.62
C GLN A 231 15.07 39.96 2.12
N ALA A 232 14.00 40.70 1.79
CA ALA A 232 13.85 41.27 0.46
C ALA A 232 14.86 42.42 0.31
N ALA A 233 15.60 42.46 -0.80
CA ALA A 233 16.53 43.56 -1.05
C ALA A 233 15.73 44.86 -1.27
N SER A 234 16.13 45.93 -0.58
CA SER A 234 15.41 47.21 -0.60
C SER A 234 15.32 47.74 -2.04
N GLY A 235 14.09 47.97 -2.52
CA GLY A 235 13.83 48.48 -3.87
C GLY A 235 13.92 47.43 -4.99
N THR A 236 14.21 46.16 -4.69
CA THR A 236 14.19 45.07 -5.67
C THR A 236 13.14 44.02 -5.32
N ARG A 237 12.69 43.26 -6.32
CA ARG A 237 11.74 42.14 -6.14
C ARG A 237 12.46 40.81 -5.90
N GLU A 238 13.67 40.87 -5.34
CA GLU A 238 14.49 39.71 -5.04
C GLU A 238 14.67 39.60 -3.53
N GLY A 239 14.68 38.37 -3.02
CA GLY A 239 14.93 38.13 -1.61
C GLY A 239 15.82 36.92 -1.38
N THR A 240 16.38 36.85 -0.16
CA THR A 240 17.28 35.76 0.26
C THR A 240 16.90 35.22 1.63
N GLY A 241 17.17 33.94 1.85
CA GLY A 241 16.90 33.22 3.09
C GLY A 241 17.71 31.93 3.19
N THR A 242 17.61 31.26 4.34
CA THR A 242 18.28 29.96 4.57
C THR A 242 17.35 29.00 5.31
N PHE A 243 17.58 27.70 5.17
CA PHE A 243 16.91 26.65 5.94
C PHE A 243 17.86 25.47 6.24
N ASP A 244 17.62 24.77 7.35
CA ASP A 244 18.37 23.56 7.73
C ASP A 244 17.60 22.31 7.29
N ARG A 245 16.36 22.17 7.78
CA ARG A 245 15.48 21.05 7.44
C ARG A 245 14.24 21.48 6.69
N GLU A 246 13.72 22.68 6.94
CA GLU A 246 12.46 23.09 6.33
C GLU A 246 12.37 24.60 6.12
N GLY A 247 11.91 24.98 4.93
CA GLY A 247 11.69 26.36 4.53
C GLY A 247 10.44 26.50 3.67
N TRP A 248 9.78 27.64 3.78
CA TRP A 248 8.54 27.97 3.10
C TRP A 248 8.64 29.36 2.49
N LEU A 249 8.31 29.46 1.20
CA LEU A 249 8.06 30.73 0.53
C LEU A 249 6.55 30.85 0.31
N VAL A 250 5.90 31.80 1.00
CA VAL A 250 4.43 31.93 1.05
C VAL A 250 4.00 33.26 0.42
N TRP A 251 2.97 33.22 -0.43
CA TRP A 251 2.28 34.40 -0.97
C TRP A 251 0.77 34.17 -0.89
N SER A 252 -0.06 35.19 -1.17
CA SER A 252 -1.52 35.10 -0.95
C SER A 252 -2.20 33.91 -1.64
N ALA A 253 -1.76 33.55 -2.84
CA ALA A 253 -2.36 32.51 -3.68
C ALA A 253 -1.68 31.13 -3.58
N GLY A 254 -0.65 30.96 -2.74
CA GLY A 254 0.04 29.68 -2.61
C GLY A 254 1.35 29.71 -1.81
N ALA A 255 2.04 28.57 -1.81
CA ALA A 255 3.35 28.46 -1.16
C ALA A 255 4.26 27.45 -1.87
N VAL A 256 5.58 27.61 -1.72
CA VAL A 256 6.58 26.57 -2.01
C VAL A 256 7.14 26.08 -0.69
N ARG A 257 7.00 24.77 -0.43
CA ARG A 257 7.59 24.08 0.73
C ARG A 257 8.85 23.33 0.29
N LEU A 258 9.93 23.53 1.03
CA LEU A 258 11.21 22.85 0.90
C LEU A 258 11.48 22.03 2.16
N GLN A 259 11.75 20.74 2.02
CA GLN A 259 12.05 19.88 3.16
C GLN A 259 13.24 18.96 2.89
N ARG A 260 14.29 19.06 3.69
CA ARG A 260 15.49 18.21 3.63
C ARG A 260 15.31 16.97 4.52
N ARG A 261 15.52 15.77 3.99
CA ARG A 261 15.34 14.49 4.71
C ARG A 261 16.55 13.56 4.55
N VAL A 262 16.74 12.69 5.54
CA VAL A 262 17.74 11.60 5.51
C VAL A 262 17.21 10.43 4.71
N THR A 263 18.06 9.91 3.82
CA THR A 263 17.78 8.69 3.07
C THR A 263 18.97 7.73 3.21
N ALA A 264 18.70 6.42 3.17
CA ALA A 264 19.76 5.42 3.21
C ALA A 264 20.65 5.47 1.96
N ALA A 265 20.09 5.87 0.81
CA ALA A 265 20.81 6.00 -0.46
C ALA A 265 21.82 7.16 -0.48
N CYS A 266 21.52 8.23 0.28
CA CYS A 266 22.39 9.41 0.39
C CYS A 266 22.51 9.78 1.88
N PRO A 267 23.25 9.00 2.70
CA PRO A 267 23.24 9.17 4.16
C PRO A 267 23.83 10.51 4.59
N GLN A 268 24.84 11.01 3.88
CA GLN A 268 25.52 12.27 4.18
C GLN A 268 24.67 13.51 3.87
N SER A 269 23.95 13.52 2.75
CA SER A 269 23.24 14.72 2.24
C SER A 269 21.72 14.57 2.17
N GLY A 270 21.26 13.35 1.92
CA GLY A 270 19.90 12.87 1.66
C GLY A 270 19.20 13.55 0.50
N GLU A 271 17.91 13.80 0.68
CA GLU A 271 17.04 14.32 -0.37
C GLU A 271 16.42 15.65 0.04
N LEU A 272 16.07 16.45 -0.96
CA LEU A 272 15.20 17.61 -0.84
C LEU A 272 13.84 17.27 -1.44
N LEU A 273 12.79 17.43 -0.64
CA LEU A 273 11.42 17.40 -1.10
C LEU A 273 10.94 18.81 -1.40
N VAL A 274 10.41 19.01 -2.60
CA VAL A 274 9.88 20.29 -3.06
C VAL A 274 8.39 20.12 -3.33
N SER A 275 7.54 20.98 -2.77
CA SER A 275 6.09 20.96 -2.98
C SER A 275 5.57 22.36 -3.27
N VAL A 276 4.67 22.48 -4.24
CA VAL A 276 3.93 23.71 -4.51
C VAL A 276 2.51 23.54 -3.99
N LEU A 277 2.11 24.38 -3.05
CA LEU A 277 0.76 24.42 -2.52
C LEU A 277 -0.03 25.50 -3.24
N ARG A 278 -1.26 25.17 -3.63
CA ARG A 278 -2.19 26.07 -4.31
C ARG A 278 -3.48 26.19 -3.50
N VAL A 279 -4.17 27.31 -3.70
CA VAL A 279 -5.55 27.47 -3.27
C VAL A 279 -6.47 26.56 -4.11
N GLY A 280 -7.26 25.71 -3.47
CA GLY A 280 -8.31 24.93 -4.12
C GLY A 280 -9.53 25.77 -4.48
N GLN A 281 -10.35 25.29 -5.43
CA GLN A 281 -11.55 26.01 -5.89
C GLN A 281 -12.78 25.88 -4.95
N SER A 282 -12.68 25.13 -3.85
CA SER A 282 -13.79 24.95 -2.91
C SER A 282 -13.87 26.11 -1.93
N GLN A 283 -15.07 26.69 -1.76
CA GLN A 283 -15.32 27.87 -0.92
C GLN A 283 -15.38 27.60 0.60
N SER A 284 -15.33 26.33 1.03
CA SER A 284 -15.27 25.97 2.45
C SER A 284 -14.46 24.68 2.59
N ALA A 285 -13.18 24.81 2.93
CA ALA A 285 -12.30 23.69 3.19
C ALA A 285 -11.47 23.96 4.44
N ASP A 286 -11.26 22.92 5.23
CA ASP A 286 -10.35 22.96 6.36
C ASP A 286 -8.98 23.54 5.94
N ALA A 287 -8.32 24.24 6.86
CA ALA A 287 -7.01 24.83 6.68
C ALA A 287 -5.92 23.94 7.24
N LEU A 288 -4.86 23.74 6.44
CA LEU A 288 -3.61 23.21 6.93
C LEU A 288 -2.88 24.33 7.69
N VAL A 289 -2.68 24.13 8.99
CA VAL A 289 -1.94 25.05 9.85
C VAL A 289 -0.62 24.40 10.26
N THR A 290 0.49 25.01 9.84
CA THR A 290 1.85 24.49 10.11
C THR A 290 2.62 25.47 10.99
N ALA A 291 3.06 25.01 12.16
CA ALA A 291 3.97 25.74 13.04
C ALA A 291 5.42 25.43 12.71
N ILE A 292 6.25 26.47 12.64
CA ILE A 292 7.69 26.38 12.40
C ILE A 292 8.38 27.23 13.45
N ALA A 293 9.39 26.65 14.12
CA ALA A 293 10.20 27.33 15.12
C ALA A 293 11.69 26.97 14.93
N PRO A 294 12.62 27.86 15.34
CA PRO A 294 14.04 27.65 15.11
C PRO A 294 14.55 26.38 15.80
N GLY A 295 15.26 25.51 15.07
CA GLY A 295 15.81 24.27 15.61
C GLY A 295 14.80 23.15 15.92
N LEU A 296 13.49 23.40 15.82
CA LEU A 296 12.43 22.42 16.13
C LEU A 296 11.75 21.88 14.86
N ALA A 297 11.38 20.60 14.88
CA ALA A 297 10.68 20.00 13.74
C ALA A 297 9.30 20.64 13.60
N SER A 298 8.90 20.96 12.36
CA SER A 298 7.59 21.55 12.10
C SER A 298 6.46 20.62 12.51
N MET A 299 5.35 21.20 12.92
CA MET A 299 4.15 20.47 13.34
C MET A 299 2.94 21.04 12.62
N ALA A 300 2.03 20.18 12.18
CA ALA A 300 0.88 20.60 11.39
C ALA A 300 -0.42 19.97 11.88
N VAL A 301 -1.52 20.72 11.76
CA VAL A 301 -2.88 20.33 12.10
C VAL A 301 -3.84 20.84 11.03
N THR A 302 -4.99 20.18 10.89
CA THR A 302 -6.07 20.61 10.00
C THR A 302 -7.19 21.21 10.85
N LEU A 303 -7.57 22.46 10.59
CA LEU A 303 -8.55 23.22 11.39
C LEU A 303 -9.64 23.80 10.50
N LYS A 304 -10.85 23.97 11.04
CA LYS A 304 -11.92 24.70 10.36
C LYS A 304 -11.65 26.22 10.40
N PRO A 305 -12.36 27.03 9.60
CA PRO A 305 -12.38 28.47 9.80
C PRO A 305 -12.82 28.84 11.23
N GLY A 306 -12.13 29.78 11.87
CA GLY A 306 -12.37 30.15 13.27
C GLY A 306 -11.17 30.81 13.95
N ARG A 307 -11.37 31.24 15.20
CA ARG A 307 -10.30 31.79 16.05
C ARG A 307 -9.75 30.72 16.97
N TYR A 308 -8.44 30.61 17.07
CA TYR A 308 -7.78 29.55 17.84
C TYR A 308 -6.70 30.12 18.76
N GLN A 309 -6.51 29.44 19.90
CA GLN A 309 -5.43 29.72 20.83
C GLN A 309 -4.71 28.42 21.19
N ILE A 310 -3.40 28.38 20.96
CA ILE A 310 -2.55 27.27 21.35
C ILE A 310 -2.43 27.28 22.89
N PRO A 311 -2.63 26.14 23.59
CA PRO A 311 -2.48 26.09 25.04
C PRO A 311 -1.10 26.59 25.49
N ALA A 312 -1.05 27.35 26.59
CA ALA A 312 0.22 27.83 27.15
C ALA A 312 0.98 26.74 27.91
N VAL A 313 0.25 25.77 28.49
CA VAL A 313 0.79 24.68 29.33
C VAL A 313 0.33 23.33 28.75
N PRO A 314 1.16 22.28 28.78
CA PRO A 314 0.74 20.94 28.38
C PRO A 314 -0.46 20.46 29.20
N ARG A 315 -1.38 19.72 28.58
CA ARG A 315 -2.48 19.09 29.30
C ARG A 315 -1.94 18.08 30.32
N PRO A 316 -2.55 17.97 31.52
CA PRO A 316 -2.20 16.90 32.46
C PRO A 316 -2.34 15.53 31.79
N GLY A 317 -1.32 14.68 31.90
CA GLY A 317 -1.36 13.32 31.36
C GLY A 317 -2.46 12.49 32.02
N LEU A 318 -2.95 11.48 31.30
CA LEU A 318 -3.89 10.50 31.84
C LEU A 318 -3.24 9.75 33.04
N GLU A 319 -4.05 9.15 33.93
CA GLU A 319 -3.57 8.53 35.18
C GLU A 319 -2.51 7.44 34.94
N ASP A 320 -2.65 6.70 33.84
CA ASP A 320 -1.76 5.65 33.34
C ASP A 320 -0.46 6.21 32.76
N GLN A 321 -0.51 7.27 31.95
CA GLN A 321 0.67 8.00 31.50
C GLN A 321 1.50 8.50 32.68
N THR A 322 0.82 9.10 33.67
CA THR A 322 1.46 9.60 34.89
C THR A 322 2.11 8.47 35.67
N LEU A 323 1.41 7.34 35.85
CA LEU A 323 1.96 6.16 36.51
C LEU A 323 3.18 5.60 35.77
N PHE A 324 3.13 5.50 34.44
CA PHE A 324 4.23 5.01 33.63
C PHE A 324 5.50 5.86 33.81
N VAL A 325 5.37 7.18 33.73
CA VAL A 325 6.49 8.12 33.92
C VAL A 325 7.05 8.02 35.34
N GLN A 326 6.20 7.90 36.35
CA GLN A 326 6.64 7.73 37.75
C GLN A 326 7.38 6.40 37.97
N LEU A 327 6.89 5.29 37.40
CA LEU A 327 7.55 3.99 37.49
C LEU A 327 8.95 4.03 36.84
N GLN A 328 9.08 4.70 35.70
CA GLN A 328 10.35 4.86 35.00
C GLN A 328 11.33 5.73 35.81
N ALA A 329 10.87 6.85 36.38
CA ALA A 329 11.69 7.75 37.18
C ALA A 329 12.23 7.08 38.46
N HIS A 330 11.47 6.16 39.06
CA HIS A 330 11.88 5.39 40.24
C HIS A 330 12.62 4.09 39.90
N GLY A 331 12.91 3.83 38.63
CA GLY A 331 13.60 2.61 38.19
C GLY A 331 12.80 1.32 38.38
N LEU A 332 11.48 1.41 38.60
CA LEU A 332 10.56 0.26 38.72
C LEU A 332 10.09 -0.27 37.35
N LEU A 333 10.35 0.50 36.29
CA LEU A 333 10.12 0.14 34.90
C LEU A 333 11.35 0.58 34.10
N ARG A 334 11.99 -0.35 33.39
CA ARG A 334 13.18 -0.05 32.59
C ARG A 334 13.25 -0.88 31.32
N LEU A 335 14.03 -0.39 30.36
CA LEU A 335 14.40 -1.16 29.17
C LEU A 335 15.66 -1.95 29.47
N ALA A 336 15.61 -3.28 29.32
CA ALA A 336 16.77 -4.15 29.46
C ALA A 336 17.63 -4.19 28.18
N ASP A 337 18.84 -4.73 28.29
CA ASP A 337 19.80 -4.84 27.18
C ASP A 337 19.29 -5.73 26.03
N ASP A 338 18.38 -6.66 26.33
CA ASP A 338 17.71 -7.51 25.36
C ASP A 338 16.54 -6.80 24.63
N GLY A 339 16.31 -5.53 24.96
CA GLY A 339 15.28 -4.68 24.40
C GLY A 339 13.87 -4.94 24.96
N LEU A 340 13.69 -5.73 26.03
CA LEU A 340 12.38 -5.88 26.67
C LEU A 340 12.18 -4.87 27.80
N ILE A 341 10.92 -4.57 28.11
CA ILE A 341 10.57 -3.81 29.30
C ILE A 341 10.51 -4.77 30.48
N GLU A 342 11.30 -4.46 31.50
CA GLU A 342 11.26 -5.12 32.79
C GLU A 342 10.42 -4.32 33.76
N LEU A 343 9.57 -5.03 34.52
CA LEU A 343 8.79 -4.47 35.63
C LEU A 343 9.31 -5.03 36.95
N ALA A 344 9.48 -4.15 37.93
CA ALA A 344 9.90 -4.56 39.26
C ALA A 344 8.91 -5.56 39.85
N PRO A 345 9.36 -6.75 40.30
CA PRO A 345 8.47 -7.82 40.71
C PRO A 345 7.65 -7.44 41.95
N ARG A 346 6.43 -7.96 42.04
CA ARG A 346 5.46 -7.63 43.09
C ARG A 346 6.00 -7.86 44.50
N ASP A 347 6.84 -8.87 44.66
CA ASP A 347 7.45 -9.34 45.88
C ASP A 347 8.85 -8.76 46.14
N LEU A 348 9.33 -7.82 45.33
CA LEU A 348 10.63 -7.15 45.52
C LEU A 348 10.85 -6.65 46.97
N PRO A 349 9.86 -6.05 47.67
CA PRO A 349 10.04 -5.64 49.06
C PRO A 349 10.22 -6.83 50.02
N ALA A 350 9.47 -7.92 49.81
CA ALA A 350 9.58 -9.12 50.65
C ALA A 350 10.91 -9.84 50.38
N TRP A 351 11.34 -9.91 49.13
CA TRP A 351 12.61 -10.51 48.74
C TRP A 351 13.82 -9.76 49.33
N ARG A 352 13.79 -8.42 49.37
CA ARG A 352 14.85 -7.62 50.01
C ARG A 352 14.90 -7.79 51.52
N ALA A 353 13.75 -7.98 52.15
CA ALA A 353 13.65 -8.19 53.59
C ALA A 353 14.05 -9.61 54.01
N ALA A 354 14.00 -10.58 53.09
CA ALA A 354 14.37 -11.98 53.34
C ALA A 354 15.89 -12.20 53.38
N GLU A 355 16.33 -13.13 54.23
CA GLU A 355 17.73 -13.56 54.32
C GLU A 355 18.16 -14.37 53.08
N GLY A 356 19.47 -14.44 52.80
CA GLY A 356 19.99 -15.02 51.56
C GLY A 356 19.58 -16.48 51.31
N SER A 357 19.40 -17.27 52.38
CA SER A 357 18.95 -18.67 52.35
C SER A 357 17.45 -18.85 52.07
N GLU A 358 16.64 -17.80 52.23
CA GLU A 358 15.18 -17.83 52.09
C GLU A 358 14.68 -17.38 50.71
N ARG A 359 15.60 -16.93 49.85
CA ARG A 359 15.28 -16.39 48.52
C ARG A 359 15.15 -17.51 47.48
N ALA A 360 13.92 -17.84 47.11
CA ALA A 360 13.62 -18.83 46.06
C ALA A 360 13.95 -18.37 44.63
N ALA A 361 14.13 -17.06 44.40
CA ALA A 361 14.43 -16.48 43.09
C ALA A 361 15.59 -15.49 43.18
N VAL A 362 16.38 -15.37 42.10
CA VAL A 362 17.51 -14.43 42.01
C VAL A 362 17.01 -13.11 41.40
N LEU A 363 16.80 -12.08 42.23
CA LEU A 363 16.38 -10.74 41.80
C LEU A 363 17.52 -9.71 41.85
N ASN A 364 18.77 -10.15 41.66
CA ASN A 364 19.98 -9.31 41.76
C ASN A 364 19.92 -8.10 40.82
N ALA A 365 19.23 -8.18 39.69
CA ALA A 365 19.07 -7.08 38.76
C ALA A 365 18.30 -5.87 39.34
N TRP A 366 17.63 -6.03 40.49
CA TRP A 366 16.81 -4.99 41.13
C TRP A 366 17.39 -4.49 42.46
N THR A 367 18.66 -4.77 42.77
CA THR A 367 19.34 -4.31 44.00
C THR A 367 19.59 -2.81 44.04
N ASP A 368 19.53 -2.14 42.90
CA ASP A 368 19.82 -0.70 42.79
C ASP A 368 18.58 0.18 42.97
N VAL A 369 17.38 -0.42 43.02
CA VAL A 369 16.12 0.31 43.26
C VAL A 369 16.05 0.80 44.71
N ARG A 370 15.71 2.06 44.96
CA ARG A 370 15.48 2.55 46.33
C ARG A 370 14.06 2.22 46.79
N LEU A 371 13.93 1.35 47.79
CA LEU A 371 12.63 1.02 48.41
C LEU A 371 12.29 2.04 49.50
N ASP A 372 11.67 3.16 49.12
CA ASP A 372 11.06 4.14 50.03
C ASP A 372 9.52 4.09 49.98
N ASP A 373 8.85 4.90 50.79
CA ASP A 373 7.38 4.93 50.88
C ASP A 373 6.71 5.22 49.53
N ASP A 374 7.35 6.02 48.66
CA ASP A 374 6.81 6.38 47.36
C ASP A 374 6.97 5.22 46.36
N THR A 375 8.11 4.54 46.36
CA THR A 375 8.32 3.28 45.61
C THR A 375 7.32 2.20 46.02
N LEU A 376 7.01 2.05 47.31
CA LEU A 376 5.99 1.12 47.80
C LEU A 376 4.57 1.48 47.34
N LYS A 377 4.22 2.78 47.31
CA LYS A 377 2.95 3.26 46.75
C LYS A 377 2.85 2.96 45.26
N LEU A 378 3.93 3.17 44.50
CA LEU A 378 3.98 2.89 43.06
C LEU A 378 3.84 1.39 42.77
N LEU A 379 4.52 0.51 43.51
CA LEU A 379 4.35 -0.94 43.39
C LEU A 379 2.90 -1.38 43.70
N LYS A 380 2.28 -0.79 44.73
CA LYS A 380 0.87 -1.05 45.04
C LYS A 380 -0.04 -0.58 43.90
N ARG A 381 0.25 0.56 43.28
CA ARG A 381 -0.50 1.11 42.15
C ARG A 381 -0.35 0.22 40.90
N LEU A 382 0.88 -0.19 40.57
CA LEU A 382 1.18 -1.09 39.45
C LEU A 382 0.45 -2.44 39.52
N TYR A 383 0.36 -3.05 40.72
CA TYR A 383 -0.16 -4.42 40.87
C TYR A 383 -1.56 -4.55 41.46
N ARG A 384 -2.15 -3.47 42.01
CA ARG A 384 -3.46 -3.52 42.69
C ARG A 384 -4.47 -2.47 42.22
N MET A 385 -4.11 -1.63 41.25
CA MET A 385 -4.98 -0.59 40.69
C MET A 385 -5.16 -0.78 39.18
N ALA A 386 -6.23 -0.20 38.63
CA ALA A 386 -6.63 -0.44 37.25
C ALA A 386 -5.74 0.24 36.20
N ASP A 387 -5.15 1.39 36.54
CA ASP A 387 -4.11 2.04 35.74
C ASP A 387 -2.83 1.20 35.70
N GLY A 388 -2.47 0.56 36.81
CA GLY A 388 -1.40 -0.44 36.87
C GLY A 388 -1.66 -1.66 36.00
N ASP A 389 -2.88 -2.22 36.02
CA ASP A 389 -3.29 -3.32 35.13
C ASP A 389 -3.14 -2.93 33.65
N TYR A 390 -3.51 -1.69 33.30
CA TYR A 390 -3.39 -1.20 31.93
C TYR A 390 -1.93 -1.01 31.51
N VAL A 391 -1.08 -0.41 32.37
CA VAL A 391 0.36 -0.30 32.11
C VAL A 391 0.99 -1.67 31.88
N ARG A 392 0.66 -2.67 32.72
CA ARG A 392 1.15 -4.05 32.54
C ARG A 392 0.70 -4.65 31.22
N GLN A 393 -0.56 -4.47 30.84
CA GLN A 393 -1.06 -4.91 29.54
C GLN A 393 -0.30 -4.27 28.37
N GLN A 394 0.00 -2.97 28.43
CA GLN A 394 0.78 -2.30 27.38
C GLN A 394 2.23 -2.79 27.33
N VAL A 395 2.83 -3.10 28.49
CA VAL A 395 4.15 -3.75 28.57
C VAL A 395 4.14 -5.15 27.97
N ASP A 396 3.12 -5.95 28.26
CA ASP A 396 2.97 -7.30 27.70
C ASP A 396 2.85 -7.25 26.16
N ILE A 397 2.03 -6.33 25.64
CA ILE A 397 1.90 -6.11 24.18
C ILE A 397 3.27 -5.72 23.59
N PHE A 398 3.96 -4.77 24.21
CA PHE A 398 5.27 -4.31 23.75
C PHE A 398 6.30 -5.45 23.71
N ASN A 399 6.38 -6.26 24.78
CA ASN A 399 7.33 -7.36 24.86
C ASN A 399 6.98 -8.50 23.88
N ALA A 400 5.69 -8.83 23.75
CA ALA A 400 5.21 -9.87 22.85
C ALA A 400 5.43 -9.53 21.37
N GLU A 401 5.53 -8.25 21.00
CA GLU A 401 5.83 -7.80 19.65
C GLU A 401 7.34 -7.77 19.35
N ARG A 402 8.22 -7.92 20.36
CA ARG A 402 9.69 -7.89 20.19
C ARG A 402 10.36 -9.24 20.01
N ARG A 403 9.72 -10.32 20.45
CA ARG A 403 10.22 -11.69 20.30
C ARG A 403 9.23 -12.54 19.54
N LEU A 404 9.67 -13.08 18.41
CA LEU A 404 8.86 -14.00 17.61
C LEU A 404 9.43 -15.41 17.66
N LEU A 405 8.69 -16.31 18.28
CA LEU A 405 8.85 -17.75 18.10
C LEU A 405 7.49 -18.34 17.75
N ALA A 406 7.36 -18.88 16.54
CA ALA A 406 6.12 -19.44 16.03
C ALA A 406 6.35 -20.67 15.18
N VAL A 407 5.41 -21.61 15.22
CA VAL A 407 5.48 -22.89 14.50
C VAL A 407 4.15 -23.21 13.84
N ARG A 408 4.18 -23.92 12.71
CA ARG A 408 3.00 -24.52 12.09
C ARG A 408 3.38 -25.76 11.28
N VAL A 409 2.40 -26.60 10.98
CA VAL A 409 2.57 -27.82 10.17
C VAL A 409 1.88 -27.69 8.81
N LYS A 410 2.39 -28.40 7.80
CA LYS A 410 1.74 -28.46 6.49
C LYS A 410 0.42 -29.23 6.58
N SER A 411 -0.64 -28.70 5.98
CA SER A 411 -1.97 -29.32 6.04
C SER A 411 -2.03 -30.54 5.09
N PRO A 412 -2.45 -31.73 5.54
CA PRO A 412 -2.64 -32.87 4.66
C PRO A 412 -3.91 -32.66 3.80
N GLY A 413 -3.76 -32.24 2.54
CA GLY A 413 -4.88 -32.28 1.57
C GLY A 413 -5.05 -31.14 0.56
N SER A 414 -4.07 -30.25 0.34
CA SER A 414 -4.21 -29.20 -0.69
C SER A 414 -3.71 -29.68 -2.07
N ALA A 415 -4.51 -30.48 -2.76
CA ALA A 415 -4.47 -30.56 -4.22
C ALA A 415 -5.54 -29.62 -4.81
N PRO A 416 -5.30 -28.89 -5.92
CA PRO A 416 -6.07 -27.68 -6.27
C PRO A 416 -7.47 -27.89 -6.89
N THR A 417 -8.07 -29.08 -6.85
CA THR A 417 -9.25 -29.38 -7.70
C THR A 417 -10.32 -30.22 -7.01
N ALA A 418 -10.96 -29.70 -5.96
CA ALA A 418 -12.34 -30.06 -5.57
C ALA A 418 -12.86 -29.16 -4.42
N PRO A 419 -14.16 -28.80 -4.40
CA PRO A 419 -14.77 -28.12 -3.26
C PRO A 419 -14.76 -29.04 -2.04
N ALA A 420 -14.13 -28.58 -0.95
CA ALA A 420 -13.98 -29.36 0.28
C ALA A 420 -15.28 -29.43 1.08
N THR A 421 -15.80 -30.64 1.31
CA THR A 421 -16.74 -30.91 2.41
C THR A 421 -16.06 -30.68 3.76
N PRO A 422 -16.74 -30.09 4.75
CA PRO A 422 -16.14 -29.70 6.03
C PRO A 422 -16.07 -30.90 6.99
N THR A 423 -15.13 -31.81 6.77
CA THR A 423 -14.64 -32.71 7.83
C THR A 423 -13.26 -32.24 8.25
N ALA A 424 -13.22 -31.17 9.06
CA ALA A 424 -12.00 -30.66 9.66
C ALA A 424 -11.46 -31.68 10.67
N LEU A 425 -10.42 -32.42 10.28
CA LEU A 425 -9.50 -33.04 11.23
C LEU A 425 -8.94 -31.91 12.12
N ALA A 426 -9.11 -32.04 13.44
CA ALA A 426 -8.57 -31.07 14.39
C ALA A 426 -7.07 -30.88 14.15
N ALA A 427 -6.65 -29.63 13.94
CA ALA A 427 -5.25 -29.28 13.79
C ALA A 427 -4.45 -29.78 15.01
N PRO A 428 -3.22 -30.28 14.81
CA PRO A 428 -2.46 -30.84 15.92
C PRO A 428 -2.09 -29.73 16.92
N ALA A 429 -2.34 -29.99 18.21
CA ALA A 429 -2.18 -29.01 19.27
C ALA A 429 -0.70 -28.90 19.69
N TRP A 430 -0.14 -27.70 19.56
CA TRP A 430 1.18 -27.35 20.05
C TRP A 430 1.10 -26.82 21.49
N GLN A 431 2.01 -27.26 22.35
CA GLN A 431 2.25 -26.70 23.67
C GLN A 431 3.60 -25.96 23.68
N ALA A 432 3.75 -24.96 24.53
CA ALA A 432 4.98 -24.17 24.64
C ALA A 432 5.39 -23.97 26.10
N ASP A 433 6.68 -24.21 26.38
CA ASP A 433 7.32 -23.96 27.67
C ASP A 433 8.47 -22.97 27.51
N VAL A 434 8.61 -22.01 28.41
CA VAL A 434 9.74 -21.05 28.48
C VAL A 434 10.30 -21.06 29.89
N ALA A 435 11.60 -21.30 30.04
CA ALA A 435 12.24 -21.49 31.35
C ALA A 435 11.49 -22.51 32.23
N ASP A 436 11.11 -23.65 31.63
CA ASP A 436 10.38 -24.76 32.26
C ASP A 436 8.98 -24.42 32.80
N ALA A 437 8.41 -23.27 32.40
CA ALA A 437 7.04 -22.89 32.72
C ALA A 437 6.17 -22.87 31.45
N ALA A 438 4.99 -23.49 31.53
CA ALA A 438 3.99 -23.44 30.47
C ALA A 438 3.57 -21.99 30.20
N THR A 439 3.63 -21.58 28.92
CA THR A 439 3.31 -20.22 28.51
C THR A 439 2.10 -20.17 27.59
N ALA A 440 1.40 -19.04 27.58
CA ALA A 440 0.25 -18.82 26.71
C ALA A 440 0.69 -18.76 25.24
N THR A 441 0.03 -19.56 24.40
CA THR A 441 0.18 -19.52 22.95
C THR A 441 -0.96 -18.75 22.28
N SER A 442 -0.71 -18.27 21.07
CA SER A 442 -1.69 -17.58 20.24
C SER A 442 -1.54 -18.01 18.78
N ASP A 443 -2.64 -18.03 18.05
CA ASP A 443 -2.67 -18.25 16.60
C ASP A 443 -2.47 -16.95 15.78
N THR A 444 -2.49 -15.80 16.46
CA THR A 444 -2.28 -14.50 15.85
C THR A 444 -0.80 -14.11 15.84
N MET A 445 -0.29 -13.91 14.64
CA MET A 445 1.05 -13.36 14.39
C MET A 445 1.02 -11.83 14.53
N PRO A 446 2.11 -11.20 15.02
CA PRO A 446 2.26 -9.76 14.91
C PRO A 446 2.19 -9.33 13.43
N PRO A 447 1.48 -8.24 13.06
CA PRO A 447 1.34 -7.85 11.65
C PRO A 447 2.67 -7.71 10.92
N ALA A 448 3.70 -7.18 11.59
CA ALA A 448 5.06 -7.05 11.06
C ALA A 448 5.71 -8.38 10.65
N ALA A 449 5.31 -9.51 11.24
CA ALA A 449 5.85 -10.82 10.88
C ALA A 449 5.45 -11.26 9.46
N SER A 450 4.36 -10.71 8.90
CA SER A 450 3.95 -10.98 7.53
C SER A 450 5.03 -10.55 6.51
N ALA A 451 5.85 -9.56 6.86
CA ALA A 451 6.93 -9.07 6.02
C ALA A 451 8.13 -10.02 5.91
N LEU A 452 8.17 -11.11 6.70
CA LEU A 452 9.16 -12.20 6.56
C LEU A 452 9.00 -12.99 5.26
N PHE A 453 7.87 -12.82 4.56
CA PHE A 453 7.57 -13.55 3.34
C PHE A 453 7.40 -12.59 2.16
N ALA A 454 7.98 -12.92 1.00
CA ALA A 454 7.74 -12.18 -0.24
C ALA A 454 6.34 -12.49 -0.82
N GLN A 455 5.83 -13.68 -0.55
CA GLN A 455 4.51 -14.19 -0.93
C GLN A 455 3.88 -14.88 0.26
N LEU A 456 2.55 -14.80 0.39
CA LEU A 456 1.83 -15.46 1.48
C LEU A 456 2.02 -16.99 1.37
N PRO A 457 2.60 -17.68 2.37
CA PRO A 457 2.79 -19.12 2.24
C PRO A 457 1.46 -19.86 2.44
N GLN A 458 1.05 -20.63 1.45
CA GLN A 458 -0.24 -21.32 1.39
C GLN A 458 -0.11 -22.83 1.69
N GLY A 459 -1.22 -23.47 2.06
CA GLY A 459 -1.26 -24.91 2.36
C GLY A 459 -0.73 -25.30 3.75
N TRP A 460 -0.64 -24.33 4.66
CA TRP A 460 -0.20 -24.54 6.05
C TRP A 460 -1.36 -24.38 7.03
N SER A 461 -1.24 -25.05 8.18
CA SER A 461 -2.13 -24.82 9.34
C SER A 461 -1.92 -23.42 9.94
N SER A 462 -2.84 -22.99 10.81
CA SER A 462 -2.68 -21.78 11.61
C SER A 462 -1.38 -21.81 12.41
N TRP A 463 -0.78 -20.63 12.59
CA TRP A 463 0.39 -20.48 13.43
C TRP A 463 0.10 -20.86 14.88
N THR A 464 1.12 -21.32 15.60
CA THR A 464 1.16 -21.32 17.08
C THR A 464 2.37 -20.53 17.52
N ARG A 465 2.13 -19.39 18.18
CA ARG A 465 3.16 -18.44 18.63
C ARG A 465 3.18 -18.33 20.15
N ILE A 466 4.35 -18.17 20.73
CA ILE A 466 4.49 -17.76 22.14
C ILE A 466 4.02 -16.31 22.30
N SER A 467 2.95 -16.11 23.08
CA SER A 467 2.32 -14.79 23.25
C SER A 467 2.79 -14.04 24.50
N GLN A 468 3.39 -14.73 25.48
CA GLN A 468 3.90 -14.17 26.72
C GLN A 468 5.34 -14.62 26.98
N TRP A 469 6.25 -13.65 27.10
CA TRP A 469 7.65 -13.89 27.42
C TRP A 469 7.92 -13.47 28.87
N PRO A 470 8.35 -14.39 29.76
CA PRO A 470 8.63 -14.05 31.14
C PRO A 470 9.85 -13.11 31.25
N ALA A 471 9.75 -12.09 32.10
CA ALA A 471 10.77 -11.04 32.28
C ALA A 471 12.08 -11.54 32.91
N THR A 472 12.12 -12.75 33.47
CA THR A 472 13.27 -13.32 34.20
C THR A 472 14.13 -14.26 33.36
N ALA A 473 13.80 -14.51 32.10
CA ALA A 473 14.53 -15.45 31.25
C ALA A 473 15.81 -14.83 30.69
N THR A 474 16.95 -15.09 31.35
CA THR A 474 18.30 -14.64 30.93
C THR A 474 18.77 -15.25 29.61
N THR A 475 18.15 -16.36 29.16
CA THR A 475 18.32 -16.89 27.81
C THR A 475 16.94 -17.19 27.18
N PRO A 476 16.66 -16.71 25.96
CA PRO A 476 15.35 -16.86 25.35
C PRO A 476 15.21 -18.24 24.69
N ARG A 477 15.26 -19.32 25.47
CA ARG A 477 15.01 -20.68 24.98
C ARG A 477 13.58 -21.09 25.28
N ALA A 478 12.92 -21.72 24.32
CA ALA A 478 11.60 -22.28 24.49
C ALA A 478 11.51 -23.70 23.91
N ARG A 479 10.66 -24.51 24.51
CA ARG A 479 10.35 -25.87 24.07
C ARG A 479 8.94 -25.89 23.48
N LEU A 480 8.82 -26.28 22.21
CA LEU A 480 7.55 -26.41 21.49
C LEU A 480 7.23 -27.90 21.32
N VAL A 481 6.12 -28.38 21.87
CA VAL A 481 5.76 -29.80 21.87
C VAL A 481 4.52 -30.06 21.01
N LEU A 482 4.67 -30.91 19.99
CA LEU A 482 3.61 -31.39 19.11
C LEU A 482 3.13 -32.77 19.60
N SER A 483 1.84 -32.90 19.90
CA SER A 483 1.24 -34.21 20.21
C SER A 483 0.87 -34.95 18.92
N LEU A 484 1.35 -36.19 18.77
CA LEU A 484 1.06 -37.05 17.60
C LEU A 484 -0.17 -37.94 17.81
N THR A 485 -0.66 -38.05 19.04
CA THR A 485 -1.84 -38.84 19.40
C THR A 485 -3.08 -37.96 19.50
N ASN A 486 -3.91 -37.93 18.44
CA ASN A 486 -5.26 -37.37 18.53
C ASN A 486 -6.17 -38.31 19.35
N ARG A 487 -6.08 -38.28 20.69
CA ARG A 487 -7.19 -38.73 21.55
C ARG A 487 -7.96 -37.48 22.02
N PRO A 488 -9.26 -37.34 21.70
CA PRO A 488 -10.06 -36.28 22.30
C PRO A 488 -10.08 -36.47 23.82
N ALA A 489 -9.71 -35.42 24.55
CA ALA A 489 -9.78 -35.38 26.00
C ALA A 489 -11.24 -35.20 26.46
N ALA A 490 -12.07 -36.24 26.37
CA ALA A 490 -13.37 -36.30 27.02
C ALA A 490 -13.93 -37.74 27.05
N ALA A 491 -13.70 -38.46 28.15
CA ALA A 491 -14.61 -39.45 28.75
C ALA A 491 -13.84 -40.24 29.82
N ARG A 492 -13.81 -39.70 31.05
CA ARG A 492 -13.61 -40.53 32.24
C ARG A 492 -14.97 -41.19 32.50
N VAL A 493 -15.15 -42.41 32.01
CA VAL A 493 -16.28 -43.28 32.39
C VAL A 493 -15.70 -44.51 33.03
N ASP A 494 -16.23 -44.81 34.21
CA ASP A 494 -15.86 -45.89 35.09
C ASP A 494 -15.82 -47.25 34.39
N SER A 495 -14.84 -48.02 34.85
CA SER A 495 -14.58 -49.42 34.57
C SER A 495 -15.77 -50.35 34.82
N ALA A 496 -16.19 -51.11 33.81
CA ALA A 496 -16.66 -52.48 33.98
C ALA A 496 -16.63 -53.28 32.65
N ARG A 497 -15.76 -54.30 32.64
CA ARG A 497 -15.83 -55.59 31.90
C ARG A 497 -16.26 -55.56 30.43
N VAL A 498 -15.34 -55.92 29.53
CA VAL A 498 -15.27 -57.24 28.85
C VAL A 498 -13.86 -57.35 28.24
N ALA A 499 -13.16 -58.42 28.58
CA ALA A 499 -11.90 -58.80 27.95
C ALA A 499 -12.19 -59.39 26.57
N VAL A 500 -11.77 -58.69 25.51
CA VAL A 500 -11.51 -59.31 24.20
C VAL A 500 -10.06 -59.02 23.88
N ALA A 501 -9.28 -60.08 23.75
CA ALA A 501 -7.88 -60.02 23.38
C ALA A 501 -7.71 -59.31 22.02
N PRO A 502 -6.82 -58.30 21.88
CA PRO A 502 -6.49 -57.78 20.57
C PRO A 502 -5.56 -58.76 19.85
N SER A 503 -5.98 -59.15 18.65
CA SER A 503 -5.20 -59.90 17.66
C SER A 503 -3.91 -59.15 17.26
N PRO A 504 -2.76 -59.83 17.07
CA PRO A 504 -1.45 -59.19 16.88
C PRO A 504 -1.19 -58.59 15.48
N VAL A 505 -2.23 -58.25 14.69
CA VAL A 505 -2.06 -57.80 13.28
C VAL A 505 -2.37 -56.31 13.07
N ALA A 506 -2.61 -55.52 14.12
CA ALA A 506 -2.89 -54.08 14.03
C ALA A 506 -1.81 -53.16 14.65
N ALA A 507 -0.55 -53.61 14.74
CA ALA A 507 0.54 -52.83 15.35
C ALA A 507 1.54 -52.22 14.34
N ALA A 508 1.38 -52.42 13.03
CA ALA A 508 2.38 -52.05 12.01
C ALA A 508 2.02 -50.84 11.13
N ALA A 509 0.87 -50.18 11.33
CA ALA A 509 0.54 -48.92 10.64
C ALA A 509 0.87 -47.69 11.52
N ARG A 510 2.07 -47.66 12.13
CA ARG A 510 2.57 -46.48 12.85
C ARG A 510 3.16 -45.50 11.83
N VAL A 511 2.45 -44.37 11.64
CA VAL A 511 2.90 -43.07 11.10
C VAL A 511 4.24 -43.11 10.33
N THR A 512 4.24 -43.64 9.11
CA THR A 512 5.37 -43.51 8.15
C THR A 512 5.30 -42.20 7.34
N ARG A 513 4.51 -41.22 7.79
CA ARG A 513 4.41 -39.93 7.10
C ARG A 513 5.40 -38.95 7.72
N THR A 514 6.28 -38.45 6.87
CA THR A 514 7.10 -37.27 7.17
C THR A 514 6.18 -36.09 7.52
N ILE A 515 6.62 -35.25 8.46
CA ILE A 515 5.90 -34.07 8.91
C ILE A 515 6.71 -32.84 8.50
N GLU A 516 6.14 -32.00 7.64
CA GLU A 516 6.74 -30.70 7.33
C GLU A 516 6.31 -29.65 8.36
N VAL A 517 7.30 -29.07 9.05
CA VAL A 517 7.13 -28.04 10.07
C VAL A 517 7.80 -26.74 9.61
N MET A 518 7.06 -25.64 9.61
CA MET A 518 7.61 -24.30 9.41
C MET A 518 7.82 -23.63 10.76
N LEU A 519 9.05 -23.21 11.04
CA LEU A 519 9.47 -22.53 12.27
C LEU A 519 9.94 -21.12 11.94
N ALA A 520 9.35 -20.11 12.58
CA ALA A 520 9.89 -18.75 12.65
C ALA A 520 10.65 -18.61 13.97
N GLY A 521 11.98 -18.64 13.90
CA GLY A 521 12.88 -18.83 15.04
C GLY A 521 14.07 -19.70 14.68
N ARG A 522 15.04 -19.81 15.59
CA ARG A 522 16.23 -20.64 15.38
C ARG A 522 16.12 -21.94 16.17
N LEU A 523 16.04 -23.06 15.45
CA LEU A 523 16.04 -24.39 16.04
C LEU A 523 17.41 -24.70 16.68
N LEU A 524 17.38 -25.23 17.90
CA LEU A 524 18.54 -25.70 18.65
C LEU A 524 18.64 -27.22 18.65
N SER A 525 17.52 -27.91 18.95
CA SER A 525 17.46 -29.37 19.04
C SER A 525 16.06 -29.89 18.71
N VAL A 526 15.98 -31.17 18.31
CA VAL A 526 14.72 -31.91 18.08
C VAL A 526 14.77 -33.21 18.86
N SER A 527 13.67 -33.58 19.50
CA SER A 527 13.48 -34.87 20.16
C SER A 527 12.18 -35.53 19.70
N GLY A 528 12.16 -36.87 19.62
CA GLY A 528 11.04 -37.66 19.11
C GLY A 528 10.93 -37.75 17.58
N ALA A 529 11.85 -37.13 16.84
CA ALA A 529 11.94 -37.21 15.38
C ALA A 529 13.38 -36.97 14.89
N THR A 530 13.65 -37.38 13.65
CA THR A 530 14.89 -37.08 12.91
C THR A 530 14.60 -36.03 11.84
N ILE A 531 15.50 -35.06 11.66
CA ILE A 531 15.42 -34.09 10.56
C ILE A 531 15.93 -34.77 9.29
N GLU A 532 15.06 -35.01 8.31
CA GLU A 532 15.46 -35.57 7.01
C GLU A 532 15.98 -34.50 6.05
N SER A 533 15.33 -33.33 6.06
CA SER A 533 15.74 -32.18 5.26
C SER A 533 15.32 -30.88 5.93
N GLN A 534 16.03 -29.80 5.59
CA GLN A 534 15.68 -28.45 5.98
C GLN A 534 15.86 -27.52 4.77
N ARG A 535 14.99 -26.52 4.66
CA ARG A 535 15.12 -25.43 3.67
C ARG A 535 14.74 -24.09 4.27
N ASP A 536 15.43 -23.06 3.82
CA ASP A 536 15.12 -21.68 4.21
C ASP A 536 13.79 -21.24 3.58
N ALA A 537 12.98 -20.52 4.35
CA ALA A 537 11.64 -20.05 3.97
C ALA A 537 11.42 -18.55 4.22
N CYS A 538 12.41 -17.87 4.81
CA CYS A 538 12.40 -16.42 4.92
C CYS A 538 12.76 -15.82 3.55
N THR A 539 11.79 -15.19 2.90
CA THR A 539 11.93 -14.66 1.53
C THR A 539 11.65 -13.17 1.44
N GLY A 540 11.06 -12.57 2.48
CA GLY A 540 10.68 -11.18 2.52
C GLY A 540 11.87 -10.23 2.70
N ARG A 541 11.62 -8.94 2.43
CA ARG A 541 12.68 -7.90 2.42
C ARG A 541 13.27 -7.59 3.79
N VAL A 542 12.55 -7.94 4.85
CA VAL A 542 12.96 -7.66 6.23
C VAL A 542 13.61 -8.87 6.91
N CYS A 543 13.81 -9.99 6.19
CA CYS A 543 14.50 -11.15 6.74
C CYS A 543 15.89 -10.77 7.28
N PRO A 544 16.18 -11.00 8.59
CA PRO A 544 17.51 -10.78 9.15
C PRO A 544 18.57 -11.64 8.45
N ASP A 545 18.19 -12.87 8.14
CA ASP A 545 18.89 -13.82 7.28
C ASP A 545 17.87 -14.82 6.70
N ARG A 546 18.27 -15.65 5.73
CA ARG A 546 17.37 -16.63 5.08
C ARG A 546 16.88 -17.72 6.05
N ALA A 547 17.64 -18.01 7.10
CA ALA A 547 17.36 -19.03 8.10
C ALA A 547 16.42 -18.58 9.22
N ALA A 548 16.03 -17.30 9.26
CA ALA A 548 15.09 -16.76 10.24
C ALA A 548 13.74 -17.50 10.24
N VAL A 549 13.32 -18.00 9.07
CA VAL A 549 12.21 -18.95 8.94
C VAL A 549 12.71 -20.16 8.18
N ARG A 550 12.48 -21.36 8.71
CA ARG A 550 12.88 -22.62 8.07
C ARG A 550 11.73 -23.61 8.01
N ILE A 551 11.74 -24.42 6.97
CA ILE A 551 10.89 -25.60 6.85
C ILE A 551 11.74 -26.83 7.12
N TYR A 552 11.32 -27.66 8.06
CA TYR A 552 11.93 -28.92 8.44
C TYR A 552 11.03 -30.08 8.05
N THR A 553 11.58 -31.07 7.36
CA THR A 553 10.93 -32.36 7.13
C THR A 553 11.36 -33.30 8.24
N LEU A 554 10.43 -33.67 9.12
CA LEU A 554 10.69 -34.49 10.29
C LEU A 554 10.15 -35.91 10.09
N ALA A 555 10.99 -36.91 10.32
CA ALA A 555 10.59 -38.30 10.42
C ALA A 555 10.40 -38.68 11.89
N PRO A 556 9.17 -38.91 12.37
CA PRO A 556 8.93 -39.33 13.75
C PRO A 556 9.67 -40.63 14.08
N HIS A 557 10.23 -40.74 15.28
CA HIS A 557 10.79 -42.02 15.73
C HIS A 557 9.68 -43.05 15.93
N ALA A 558 10.00 -44.34 15.71
CA ALA A 558 9.02 -45.41 15.86
C ALA A 558 8.45 -45.45 17.29
N GLY A 559 7.14 -45.21 17.44
CA GLY A 559 6.48 -45.17 18.74
C GLY A 559 6.58 -43.84 19.49
N ALA A 560 7.06 -42.76 18.85
CA ALA A 560 6.99 -41.43 19.43
C ALA A 560 5.54 -40.93 19.50
N ASP A 561 5.10 -40.52 20.70
CA ASP A 561 3.79 -39.89 20.92
C ASP A 561 3.86 -38.36 20.82
N THR A 562 5.07 -37.79 20.87
CA THR A 562 5.33 -36.35 20.82
C THR A 562 6.60 -36.02 20.04
N ILE A 563 6.62 -34.88 19.38
CA ILE A 563 7.84 -34.25 18.84
C ILE A 563 8.07 -32.96 19.61
N ALA A 564 9.27 -32.75 20.16
CA ALA A 564 9.62 -31.50 20.83
C ALA A 564 10.77 -30.78 20.11
N LEU A 565 10.57 -29.49 19.86
CA LEU A 565 11.52 -28.57 19.24
C LEU A 565 12.02 -27.60 20.30
N GLU A 566 13.33 -27.56 20.55
CA GLU A 566 13.94 -26.48 21.33
C GLU A 566 14.40 -25.38 20.38
N ALA A 567 14.01 -24.13 20.63
CA ALA A 567 14.31 -23.02 19.74
C ALA A 567 14.50 -21.69 20.48
N THR A 568 15.17 -20.74 19.82
CA THR A 568 15.26 -19.35 20.26
C THR A 568 14.43 -18.42 19.35
N PRO A 569 13.80 -17.36 19.88
CA PRO A 569 13.00 -16.43 19.10
C PRO A 569 13.86 -15.55 18.19
N LEU A 570 13.22 -15.03 17.15
CA LEU A 570 13.71 -13.91 16.37
C LEU A 570 13.52 -12.60 17.14
N SER A 571 14.48 -11.69 17.00
CA SER A 571 14.28 -10.29 17.39
C SER A 571 13.44 -9.58 16.33
N MET A 572 12.31 -9.01 16.75
CA MET A 572 11.42 -8.22 15.89
C MET A 572 11.77 -6.73 15.88
N ALA A 573 12.79 -6.31 16.64
CA ALA A 573 13.16 -4.89 16.76
C ALA A 573 13.57 -4.27 15.41
N THR A 574 14.12 -5.07 14.49
CA THR A 574 14.48 -4.66 13.12
C THR A 574 13.32 -4.78 12.11
N LEU A 575 12.24 -5.49 12.48
CA LEU A 575 11.10 -5.81 11.63
C LEU A 575 9.93 -4.82 11.79
N ALA A 576 9.87 -4.14 12.94
CA ALA A 576 8.81 -3.19 13.25
C ALA A 576 8.89 -1.94 12.35
N ASN A 577 7.80 -1.65 11.62
CA ASN A 577 7.69 -0.41 10.88
C ASN A 577 7.52 0.75 11.88
N PRO A 578 8.29 1.86 11.78
CA PRO A 578 8.08 3.05 12.61
C PRO A 578 6.63 3.56 12.58
N GLY A 579 5.92 3.32 11.47
CA GLY A 579 4.51 3.64 11.30
C GLY A 579 3.54 2.79 12.14
N ASP A 580 3.94 1.65 12.69
CA ASP A 580 3.10 0.84 13.59
C ASP A 580 3.17 1.37 15.03
N ALA A 581 4.30 1.99 15.39
CA ALA A 581 4.52 2.54 16.72
C ALA A 581 3.51 3.64 17.06
N LYS A 582 2.97 4.38 16.07
CA LYS A 582 1.96 5.45 16.32
C LYS A 582 0.64 4.94 16.89
N TYR A 583 0.40 3.63 16.88
CA TYR A 583 -0.81 3.00 17.40
C TYR A 583 -0.54 2.19 18.69
N ARG A 584 0.55 2.49 19.41
CA ARG A 584 0.91 1.84 20.68
C ARG A 584 1.04 2.88 21.77
N HIS A 585 0.75 2.58 23.03
CA HIS A 585 1.01 3.56 24.07
C HIS A 585 2.50 3.69 24.43
N ILE A 586 3.29 2.64 24.24
CA ILE A 586 4.72 2.63 24.59
C ILE A 586 5.56 2.61 23.31
N ARG A 587 6.51 3.53 23.18
CA ARG A 587 7.53 3.53 22.11
C ARG A 587 8.92 3.84 22.66
N ILE A 588 9.95 3.55 21.87
CA ILE A 588 11.32 4.01 22.13
C ILE A 588 11.58 5.28 21.32
N ALA A 589 12.06 6.33 21.97
CA ALA A 589 12.63 7.51 21.33
C ALA A 589 13.97 7.85 21.98
N ASP A 590 15.01 8.07 21.18
CA ASP A 590 16.36 8.40 21.65
C ASP A 590 16.88 7.43 22.74
N GLY A 591 16.61 6.13 22.57
CA GLY A 591 16.99 5.07 23.51
C GLY A 591 16.16 5.02 24.80
N ARG A 592 15.11 5.85 24.94
CA ARG A 592 14.25 5.93 26.13
C ARG A 592 12.84 5.45 25.85
N LEU A 593 12.25 4.78 26.83
CA LEU A 593 10.83 4.46 26.83
C LEU A 593 10.01 5.73 27.05
N ILE A 594 8.98 5.92 26.25
CA ILE A 594 8.05 7.04 26.37
C ILE A 594 6.61 6.57 26.19
N TRP A 595 5.72 7.19 26.95
CA TRP A 595 4.28 7.02 26.80
C TRP A 595 3.75 8.02 25.78
N GLN A 596 3.03 7.54 24.76
CA GLN A 596 2.31 8.37 23.82
C GLN A 596 0.81 8.23 24.01
N THR A 597 0.11 9.35 23.96
CA THR A 597 -1.35 9.39 23.96
C THR A 597 -1.83 8.96 22.57
N LEU A 598 -2.78 8.03 22.53
CA LEU A 598 -3.45 7.66 21.29
C LEU A 598 -4.74 8.47 21.18
N ASP A 599 -4.98 9.09 20.03
CA ASP A 599 -6.21 9.85 19.80
C ASP A 599 -7.43 8.92 19.79
N GLU A 600 -8.40 9.14 20.69
CA GLU A 600 -9.64 8.36 20.76
C GLU A 600 -10.47 8.43 19.46
N THR A 601 -10.22 9.42 18.61
CA THR A 601 -10.86 9.59 17.28
C THR A 601 -10.34 8.63 16.21
N THR A 602 -9.31 7.83 16.49
CA THR A 602 -8.72 6.88 15.52
C THR A 602 -9.24 5.45 15.64
N ALA A 603 -10.08 5.14 16.62
CA ALA A 603 -10.84 3.89 16.60
C ALA A 603 -11.93 4.04 15.53
N PRO A 604 -11.89 3.30 14.40
CA PRO A 604 -12.98 3.34 13.46
C PRO A 604 -14.25 2.91 14.21
N ALA A 605 -15.24 3.80 14.28
CA ALA A 605 -16.58 3.41 14.69
C ALA A 605 -16.94 2.16 13.87
N ARG A 606 -17.30 1.07 14.55
CA ARG A 606 -17.71 -0.16 13.86
C ARG A 606 -18.85 0.24 12.93
N ALA A 607 -18.59 0.23 11.63
CA ALA A 607 -19.58 0.64 10.64
C ALA A 607 -20.88 -0.14 10.89
N PRO A 608 -22.06 0.48 10.70
CA PRO A 608 -23.31 -0.24 10.70
C PRO A 608 -23.19 -1.45 9.78
N ALA A 609 -23.80 -2.57 10.16
CA ALA A 609 -23.88 -3.70 9.24
C ALA A 609 -24.87 -3.31 8.12
N HIS A 610 -24.35 -2.80 7.02
CA HIS A 610 -25.13 -2.55 5.80
C HIS A 610 -25.36 -3.88 5.08
N ASP A 611 -26.58 -4.11 4.61
CA ASP A 611 -26.86 -5.21 3.69
C ASP A 611 -26.38 -4.82 2.28
N ILE A 612 -25.61 -5.68 1.63
CA ILE A 612 -24.95 -5.34 0.37
C ILE A 612 -25.28 -6.42 -0.65
N THR A 613 -25.69 -5.99 -1.84
CA THR A 613 -25.89 -6.88 -2.98
C THR A 613 -25.13 -6.33 -4.17
N ILE A 614 -24.42 -7.21 -4.89
CA ILE A 614 -23.69 -6.84 -6.10
C ILE A 614 -24.10 -7.81 -7.21
N ALA A 615 -24.50 -7.27 -8.36
CA ALA A 615 -24.85 -8.03 -9.55
C ALA A 615 -23.94 -7.70 -10.74
N ASP A 616 -23.88 -8.61 -11.71
CA ASP A 616 -23.25 -8.38 -13.00
C ASP A 616 -24.12 -7.46 -13.87
N ARG A 617 -23.62 -7.08 -15.05
CA ARG A 617 -24.31 -6.15 -15.95
C ARG A 617 -25.67 -6.64 -16.44
N ASN A 618 -25.95 -7.93 -16.33
CA ASN A 618 -27.19 -8.57 -16.74
C ASN A 618 -28.11 -8.88 -15.53
N GLY A 619 -27.70 -8.49 -14.32
CA GLY A 619 -28.46 -8.71 -13.08
C GLY A 619 -28.15 -10.04 -12.37
N THR A 620 -27.16 -10.80 -12.83
CA THR A 620 -26.75 -12.06 -12.18
C THR A 620 -26.07 -11.76 -10.85
N PRO A 621 -26.48 -12.37 -9.72
CA PRO A 621 -25.85 -12.13 -8.43
C PRO A 621 -24.36 -12.52 -8.41
N LEU A 622 -23.51 -11.58 -7.99
CA LEU A 622 -22.06 -11.76 -7.82
C LEU A 622 -21.66 -11.82 -6.34
N TRP A 623 -22.37 -11.08 -5.49
CA TRP A 623 -22.11 -11.02 -4.05
C TRP A 623 -23.42 -10.84 -3.30
N THR A 624 -23.71 -11.75 -2.36
CA THR A 624 -24.89 -11.74 -1.49
C THR A 624 -24.52 -12.35 -0.13
N ASP A 625 -25.31 -12.08 0.91
CA ASP A 625 -25.19 -12.77 2.21
C ASP A 625 -23.79 -12.69 2.86
N GLY A 626 -23.05 -11.61 2.61
CA GLY A 626 -21.72 -11.42 3.22
C GLY A 626 -20.55 -12.01 2.44
N ALA A 627 -20.76 -12.62 1.27
CA ALA A 627 -19.70 -13.29 0.50
C ALA A 627 -19.96 -13.29 -1.04
N PRO A 628 -18.92 -13.54 -1.87
CA PRO A 628 -19.11 -13.78 -3.29
C PRO A 628 -19.88 -15.08 -3.57
N THR A 629 -20.67 -15.12 -4.65
CA THR A 629 -21.32 -16.34 -5.15
C THR A 629 -20.29 -17.36 -5.67
N ASP A 630 -20.68 -18.63 -5.79
CA ASP A 630 -19.78 -19.68 -6.32
C ASP A 630 -19.32 -19.39 -7.75
N ASP A 631 -20.23 -18.91 -8.61
CA ASP A 631 -19.89 -18.54 -9.98
C ASP A 631 -18.93 -17.34 -10.03
N ALA A 632 -19.09 -16.35 -9.14
CA ALA A 632 -18.18 -15.23 -9.02
C ALA A 632 -16.80 -15.67 -8.48
N ARG A 633 -16.75 -16.61 -7.53
CA ARG A 633 -15.50 -17.23 -7.05
C ARG A 633 -14.79 -17.95 -8.19
N ALA A 634 -15.50 -18.81 -8.94
CA ALA A 634 -14.95 -19.54 -10.08
C ALA A 634 -14.49 -18.60 -11.21
N ALA A 635 -15.11 -17.42 -11.33
CA ALA A 635 -14.73 -16.38 -12.28
C ALA A 635 -13.53 -15.51 -11.82
N GLY A 636 -12.93 -15.81 -10.67
CA GLY A 636 -11.78 -15.06 -10.13
C GLY A 636 -12.15 -13.68 -9.56
N LEU A 637 -13.43 -13.39 -9.31
CA LEU A 637 -13.89 -12.06 -8.89
C LEU A 637 -13.80 -11.82 -7.37
N ALA A 638 -13.46 -12.84 -6.58
CA ALA A 638 -13.45 -12.73 -5.13
C ALA A 638 -12.53 -11.60 -4.57
N PRO A 639 -11.30 -11.39 -5.07
CA PRO A 639 -10.45 -10.27 -4.64
C PRO A 639 -11.06 -8.89 -4.91
N LEU A 640 -11.81 -8.76 -6.01
CA LEU A 640 -12.48 -7.53 -6.44
C LEU A 640 -13.74 -7.25 -5.61
N LEU A 641 -14.64 -8.22 -5.51
CA LEU A 641 -15.94 -8.08 -4.85
C LEU A 641 -15.79 -8.00 -3.32
N GLY A 642 -14.84 -8.74 -2.78
CA GLY A 642 -14.58 -8.87 -1.35
C GLY A 642 -14.95 -10.24 -0.82
N LEU A 643 -14.05 -10.86 -0.07
CA LEU A 643 -14.30 -12.14 0.62
C LEU A 643 -15.34 -12.00 1.74
N ARG A 644 -15.51 -10.77 2.25
CA ARG A 644 -16.30 -10.40 3.43
C ARG A 644 -16.44 -8.88 3.53
N THR A 645 -17.43 -8.42 4.28
CA THR A 645 -17.75 -7.00 4.45
C THR A 645 -16.66 -6.18 5.16
N ASP A 646 -15.85 -6.81 6.02
CA ASP A 646 -14.72 -6.16 6.70
C ASP A 646 -13.45 -6.07 5.83
N GLN A 647 -13.46 -6.62 4.62
CA GLN A 647 -12.45 -6.31 3.59
C GLN A 647 -12.71 -4.91 3.03
N SER A 648 -12.31 -3.89 3.79
CA SER A 648 -12.61 -2.48 3.47
C SER A 648 -12.35 -2.11 2.01
N ASN A 649 -11.22 -2.48 1.43
CA ASN A 649 -10.83 -2.05 0.09
C ASN A 649 -11.51 -2.81 -1.06
N SER A 650 -12.38 -3.77 -0.80
CA SER A 650 -13.19 -4.46 -1.84
C SER A 650 -14.40 -3.64 -2.27
N VAL A 651 -15.07 -3.97 -3.37
CA VAL A 651 -16.32 -3.27 -3.76
C VAL A 651 -17.35 -3.34 -2.63
N ALA A 652 -17.60 -4.50 -2.04
CA ALA A 652 -18.53 -4.62 -0.91
C ALA A 652 -18.07 -3.80 0.31
N GLY A 653 -16.79 -3.86 0.67
CA GLY A 653 -16.24 -3.07 1.78
C GLY A 653 -16.25 -1.56 1.53
N MET A 654 -16.18 -1.13 0.27
CA MET A 654 -16.30 0.27 -0.12
C MET A 654 -17.74 0.76 0.03
N LEU A 655 -18.72 -0.02 -0.44
CA LEU A 655 -20.13 0.30 -0.26
C LEU A 655 -20.52 0.33 1.23
N ALA A 656 -19.93 -0.54 2.06
CA ALA A 656 -20.12 -0.53 3.51
C ALA A 656 -19.58 0.74 4.22
N ARG A 657 -18.76 1.56 3.54
CA ARG A 657 -18.23 2.84 4.08
C ARG A 657 -19.06 4.05 3.67
N LEU A 658 -20.13 3.87 2.90
CA LEU A 658 -21.05 4.96 2.59
C LEU A 658 -21.65 5.47 3.91
N THR A 659 -21.62 6.78 4.08
CA THR A 659 -22.07 7.47 5.31
C THR A 659 -23.50 7.98 5.19
N ASP A 660 -24.24 7.53 4.18
CA ASP A 660 -25.65 7.88 4.08
C ASP A 660 -26.46 7.09 5.12
N ASN A 661 -27.74 7.44 5.27
CA ASN A 661 -28.61 6.80 6.25
C ASN A 661 -29.21 5.48 5.73
N ALA A 662 -28.73 4.93 4.61
CA ALA A 662 -29.29 3.71 4.03
C ALA A 662 -28.82 2.48 4.81
N SER A 663 -29.75 1.56 5.11
CA SER A 663 -29.43 0.29 5.76
C SER A 663 -28.96 -0.78 4.78
N ALA A 664 -29.14 -0.57 3.48
CA ALA A 664 -28.79 -1.52 2.43
C ALA A 664 -28.36 -0.79 1.15
N HIS A 665 -27.44 -1.41 0.40
CA HIS A 665 -26.97 -0.94 -0.89
C HIS A 665 -27.04 -2.05 -1.95
N ALA A 666 -27.51 -1.69 -3.14
CA ALA A 666 -27.55 -2.56 -4.31
C ALA A 666 -26.72 -1.96 -5.44
N ALA A 667 -25.71 -2.71 -5.88
CA ALA A 667 -24.80 -2.29 -6.95
C ALA A 667 -24.87 -3.22 -8.15
N GLN A 668 -24.77 -2.65 -9.34
CA GLN A 668 -24.58 -3.38 -10.59
C GLN A 668 -23.21 -3.03 -11.16
N LEU A 669 -22.43 -4.04 -11.56
CA LEU A 669 -21.13 -3.86 -12.21
C LEU A 669 -21.26 -3.95 -13.73
N THR A 670 -20.29 -3.39 -14.45
CA THR A 670 -20.19 -3.52 -15.91
C THR A 670 -19.71 -4.90 -16.40
N ILE A 671 -19.27 -5.75 -15.46
CA ILE A 671 -18.76 -7.10 -15.73
C ILE A 671 -19.85 -7.95 -16.37
N ASP A 672 -19.50 -8.67 -17.43
CA ASP A 672 -20.28 -9.76 -18.01
C ASP A 672 -19.73 -11.07 -17.45
N LEU A 673 -20.49 -11.74 -16.58
CA LEU A 673 -19.99 -12.90 -15.85
C LEU A 673 -19.53 -14.06 -16.76
N PRO A 674 -20.26 -14.44 -17.83
CA PRO A 674 -19.77 -15.42 -18.80
C PRO A 674 -18.45 -15.04 -19.49
N LEU A 675 -18.32 -13.78 -19.94
CA LEU A 675 -17.05 -13.31 -20.52
C LEU A 675 -15.91 -13.32 -19.49
N GLN A 676 -16.20 -12.93 -18.26
CA GLN A 676 -15.24 -12.97 -17.15
C GLN A 676 -14.74 -14.41 -16.91
N GLN A 677 -15.64 -15.40 -16.83
CA GLN A 677 -15.28 -16.80 -16.65
C GLN A 677 -14.44 -17.35 -17.80
N LEU A 678 -14.75 -16.96 -19.04
CA LEU A 678 -13.93 -17.29 -20.20
C LEU A 678 -12.53 -16.68 -20.06
N ALA A 679 -12.47 -15.37 -19.77
CA ALA A 679 -11.21 -14.64 -19.63
C ALA A 679 -10.31 -15.25 -18.54
N GLN A 680 -10.87 -15.58 -17.37
CA GLN A 680 -10.14 -16.21 -16.26
C GLN A 680 -9.60 -17.59 -16.65
N ARG A 681 -10.44 -18.48 -17.17
CA ARG A 681 -10.01 -19.85 -17.55
C ARG A 681 -8.97 -19.86 -18.66
N THR A 682 -9.10 -18.99 -19.66
CA THR A 682 -8.10 -18.86 -20.73
C THR A 682 -6.79 -18.27 -20.21
N LEU A 683 -6.85 -17.28 -19.30
CA LEU A 683 -5.68 -16.70 -18.65
C LEU A 683 -4.93 -17.77 -17.84
N ASP A 684 -5.63 -18.54 -17.00
CA ASP A 684 -5.02 -19.61 -16.22
C ASP A 684 -4.39 -20.67 -17.13
N CYS A 685 -5.14 -21.13 -18.15
CA CYS A 685 -4.64 -22.14 -19.09
C CYS A 685 -3.37 -21.70 -19.82
N ILE A 686 -3.40 -20.53 -20.46
CA ILE A 686 -2.36 -20.11 -21.39
C ILE A 686 -1.28 -19.30 -20.69
N ALA A 687 -1.66 -18.24 -19.96
CA ALA A 687 -0.71 -17.30 -19.37
C ALA A 687 0.00 -17.87 -18.14
N MET A 688 -0.69 -18.67 -17.32
CA MET A 688 -0.09 -19.30 -16.15
C MET A 688 0.57 -20.64 -16.48
N HIS A 689 -0.13 -21.50 -17.23
CA HIS A 689 0.29 -22.90 -17.44
C HIS A 689 0.85 -23.21 -18.84
N ARG A 690 0.95 -22.23 -19.75
CA ARG A 690 1.44 -22.43 -21.14
C ARG A 690 0.69 -23.54 -21.89
N GLY A 691 -0.57 -23.78 -21.56
CA GLY A 691 -1.44 -24.75 -22.20
C GLY A 691 -2.07 -24.21 -23.49
N HIS A 692 -2.98 -25.00 -24.04
CA HIS A 692 -3.77 -24.68 -25.23
C HIS A 692 -5.27 -24.75 -24.91
N TRP A 693 -6.00 -23.70 -25.23
CA TRP A 693 -7.44 -23.59 -25.00
C TRP A 693 -8.22 -24.12 -26.19
N THR A 694 -9.09 -25.10 -25.98
CA THR A 694 -9.90 -25.76 -27.02
C THR A 694 -11.33 -25.18 -27.15
N GLY A 695 -11.54 -23.97 -26.64
CA GLY A 695 -12.86 -23.32 -26.54
C GLY A 695 -13.61 -23.63 -25.24
N HIS A 696 -13.32 -24.76 -24.61
CA HIS A 696 -14.00 -25.20 -23.38
C HIS A 696 -13.07 -25.82 -22.33
N ALA A 697 -11.90 -26.33 -22.74
CA ALA A 697 -10.96 -26.99 -21.85
C ALA A 697 -9.52 -26.54 -22.11
N CYS A 698 -8.68 -26.67 -21.08
CA CYS A 698 -7.24 -26.51 -21.19
C CYS A 698 -6.59 -27.86 -21.50
N THR A 699 -5.81 -27.93 -22.57
CA THR A 699 -5.03 -29.12 -22.95
C THR A 699 -3.54 -28.78 -22.98
N ASN A 700 -2.67 -29.79 -22.83
CA ASN A 700 -1.21 -29.63 -22.86
C ASN A 700 -0.67 -28.58 -21.88
N ALA A 701 -1.39 -28.30 -20.79
CA ALA A 701 -0.90 -27.47 -19.70
C ALA A 701 0.37 -28.10 -19.13
N LYS A 702 1.43 -27.30 -18.93
CA LYS A 702 2.65 -27.81 -18.30
C LYS A 702 2.31 -28.26 -16.87
N PRO A 703 2.55 -29.53 -16.50
CA PRO A 703 2.16 -30.07 -15.19
C PRO A 703 3.02 -29.53 -14.03
N SER A 704 4.18 -28.93 -14.32
CA SER A 704 5.00 -28.21 -13.33
C SER A 704 4.31 -26.90 -12.92
N GLU A 705 4.39 -26.54 -11.63
CA GLU A 705 3.92 -25.25 -11.13
C GLU A 705 4.43 -24.09 -12.00
N PRO A 706 3.63 -23.02 -12.21
CA PRO A 706 4.10 -21.82 -12.87
C PRO A 706 5.41 -21.33 -12.23
N ALA A 707 6.32 -20.77 -13.06
CA ALA A 707 7.55 -20.16 -12.55
C ALA A 707 7.25 -19.28 -11.33
N GLN A 708 8.05 -19.43 -10.26
CA GLN A 708 7.80 -18.75 -8.99
C GLN A 708 7.62 -17.25 -9.20
N GLY A 709 6.50 -16.69 -8.70
CA GLY A 709 6.18 -15.26 -8.86
C GLY A 709 5.61 -14.84 -10.22
N ARG A 710 5.36 -15.79 -11.14
CA ARG A 710 4.55 -15.54 -12.33
C ARG A 710 3.18 -15.02 -11.92
N HIS A 711 2.74 -13.99 -12.61
CA HIS A 711 1.41 -13.42 -12.50
C HIS A 711 0.97 -12.92 -13.87
N ALA A 712 -0.33 -12.85 -14.07
CA ALA A 712 -0.94 -12.53 -15.35
C ALA A 712 -2.23 -11.75 -15.16
N GLY A 713 -2.65 -11.03 -16.19
CA GLY A 713 -3.91 -10.29 -16.18
C GLY A 713 -4.42 -10.02 -17.58
N VAL A 714 -5.75 -9.92 -17.70
CA VAL A 714 -6.44 -9.55 -18.93
C VAL A 714 -7.59 -8.59 -18.62
N VAL A 715 -7.74 -7.55 -19.45
CA VAL A 715 -8.88 -6.63 -19.43
C VAL A 715 -9.51 -6.64 -20.80
N ILE A 716 -10.85 -6.67 -20.83
CA ILE A 716 -11.67 -6.44 -22.02
C ILE A 716 -12.69 -5.36 -21.65
N MET A 717 -12.73 -4.30 -22.43
CA MET A 717 -13.62 -3.17 -22.22
C MET A 717 -14.30 -2.73 -23.50
N ASP A 718 -15.49 -2.17 -23.35
CA ASP A 718 -16.24 -1.50 -24.40
C ASP A 718 -15.65 -0.08 -24.57
N ALA A 719 -15.06 0.20 -25.72
CA ALA A 719 -14.35 1.46 -25.98
C ALA A 719 -15.31 2.63 -26.26
N ASP A 720 -16.59 2.36 -26.52
CA ASP A 720 -17.57 3.41 -26.76
C ASP A 720 -18.14 3.95 -25.44
N THR A 721 -18.36 3.05 -24.47
CA THR A 721 -18.99 3.37 -23.17
C THR A 721 -18.00 3.46 -22.00
N GLY A 722 -16.82 2.86 -22.12
CA GLY A 722 -15.86 2.70 -21.02
C GLY A 722 -16.19 1.53 -20.09
N ASP A 723 -17.21 0.72 -20.39
CA ASP A 723 -17.59 -0.42 -19.56
C ASP A 723 -16.49 -1.49 -19.53
N ILE A 724 -16.00 -1.82 -18.34
CA ILE A 724 -15.13 -2.97 -18.15
C ILE A 724 -15.99 -4.24 -18.19
N ARG A 725 -15.89 -5.01 -19.26
CA ARG A 725 -16.68 -6.23 -19.49
C ARG A 725 -16.07 -7.46 -18.81
N ALA A 726 -14.75 -7.54 -18.78
CA ALA A 726 -14.01 -8.57 -18.05
C ALA A 726 -12.67 -8.03 -17.56
N SER A 727 -12.26 -8.51 -16.38
CA SER A 727 -11.00 -8.22 -15.72
C SER A 727 -10.55 -9.43 -14.92
N ALA A 728 -9.74 -10.27 -15.56
CA ALA A 728 -9.24 -11.51 -14.96
C ALA A 728 -7.77 -11.35 -14.55
N GLY A 729 -7.37 -12.06 -13.49
CA GLY A 729 -6.04 -11.97 -12.92
C GLY A 729 -5.63 -13.27 -12.25
N ALA A 730 -4.33 -13.57 -12.26
CA ALA A 730 -3.79 -14.81 -11.73
C ALA A 730 -2.36 -14.65 -11.20
N GLY A 731 -1.92 -15.60 -10.37
CA GLY A 731 -0.55 -15.66 -9.84
C GLY A 731 -0.31 -14.94 -8.51
N MET A 732 -1.38 -14.45 -7.87
CA MET A 732 -1.31 -13.82 -6.53
C MET A 732 -1.54 -14.79 -5.37
N GLY A 733 -1.81 -16.07 -5.68
CA GLY A 733 -2.22 -17.10 -4.71
C GLY A 733 -3.74 -17.18 -4.53
N ASP A 734 -4.22 -18.25 -3.91
CA ASP A 734 -5.64 -18.43 -3.58
C ASP A 734 -6.00 -17.66 -2.29
N PRO A 735 -6.93 -16.67 -2.33
CA PRO A 735 -7.35 -15.94 -1.14
C PRO A 735 -8.06 -16.81 -0.07
N TYR A 736 -8.51 -18.02 -0.41
CA TYR A 736 -9.15 -18.95 0.52
C TYR A 736 -8.18 -19.97 1.14
N ALA A 737 -6.92 -20.02 0.68
CA ALA A 737 -5.93 -20.97 1.16
C ALA A 737 -5.26 -20.57 2.50
N SER A 738 -5.60 -19.41 3.06
CA SER A 738 -5.04 -18.90 4.32
C SER A 738 -6.14 -18.28 5.22
N PRO A 739 -5.98 -18.33 6.55
CA PRO A 739 -6.90 -17.66 7.46
C PRO A 739 -6.98 -16.15 7.23
N TRP A 740 -8.17 -15.57 7.37
CA TRP A 740 -8.41 -14.13 7.15
C TRP A 740 -7.44 -13.19 7.88
N PRO A 741 -7.11 -13.38 9.18
CA PRO A 741 -6.19 -12.47 9.86
C PRO A 741 -4.80 -12.43 9.20
N GLU A 742 -4.28 -13.59 8.78
CA GLU A 742 -2.98 -13.69 8.11
C GLU A 742 -3.03 -13.02 6.73
N LEU A 743 -4.09 -13.28 5.95
CA LEU A 743 -4.29 -12.63 4.65
C LEU A 743 -4.42 -11.11 4.77
N ARG A 744 -5.21 -10.61 5.73
CA ARG A 744 -5.38 -9.18 6.01
C ARG A 744 -4.08 -8.51 6.42
N ASP A 745 -3.30 -9.15 7.29
CA ASP A 745 -2.05 -8.57 7.80
C ASP A 745 -0.93 -8.65 6.74
N PHE A 746 -0.92 -9.70 5.92
CA PHE A 746 -0.08 -9.78 4.73
C PHE A 746 -0.44 -8.69 3.70
N ASP A 747 -1.73 -8.46 3.44
CA ASP A 747 -2.20 -7.40 2.55
C ASP A 747 -1.73 -6.00 2.99
N ARG A 748 -1.70 -5.76 4.31
CA ARG A 748 -1.18 -4.51 4.87
C ARG A 748 0.34 -4.39 4.74
N ALA A 749 1.07 -5.48 4.94
CA ALA A 749 2.53 -5.50 4.89
C ALA A 749 3.08 -5.47 3.45
N ASN A 750 2.45 -6.21 2.54
CA ASN A 750 2.86 -6.39 1.16
C ASN A 750 1.62 -6.47 0.22
N PRO A 751 0.91 -5.35 0.02
CA PRO A 751 -0.31 -5.34 -0.79
C PRO A 751 -0.05 -5.81 -2.23
N ALA A 752 1.14 -5.56 -2.77
CA ALA A 752 1.49 -5.89 -4.14
C ALA A 752 1.52 -7.39 -4.44
N ALA A 753 1.94 -8.19 -3.45
CA ALA A 753 2.00 -9.65 -3.55
C ALA A 753 0.74 -10.33 -2.98
N SER A 754 -0.26 -9.54 -2.57
CA SER A 754 -1.44 -10.04 -1.86
C SER A 754 -2.40 -10.77 -2.80
N PRO A 755 -2.94 -11.94 -2.38
CA PRO A 755 -4.06 -12.60 -3.05
C PRO A 755 -5.33 -11.72 -3.15
N LEU A 756 -5.41 -10.62 -2.39
CA LEU A 756 -6.50 -9.65 -2.42
C LEU A 756 -6.32 -8.54 -3.46
N ARG A 757 -5.39 -8.67 -4.41
CA ARG A 757 -5.22 -7.73 -5.53
C ARG A 757 -5.57 -8.38 -6.84
N LEU A 758 -6.09 -7.56 -7.75
CA LEU A 758 -6.37 -7.95 -9.12
C LEU A 758 -5.29 -7.38 -10.06
N PRO A 759 -4.35 -8.20 -10.58
CA PRO A 759 -3.25 -7.74 -11.44
C PRO A 759 -3.68 -7.00 -12.71
N ALA A 760 -4.94 -7.16 -13.13
CA ALA A 760 -5.50 -6.48 -14.29
C ALA A 760 -5.53 -4.95 -14.17
N TRP A 761 -5.61 -4.39 -12.96
CA TRP A 761 -5.48 -2.94 -12.72
C TRP A 761 -4.87 -2.55 -11.37
N GLN A 762 -4.35 -3.49 -10.59
CA GLN A 762 -3.68 -3.21 -9.32
C GLN A 762 -2.27 -3.80 -9.30
N HIS A 763 -1.27 -2.94 -9.15
CA HIS A 763 0.12 -3.29 -8.87
C HIS A 763 0.79 -2.18 -8.06
N ASP A 764 1.95 -2.44 -7.46
CA ASP A 764 2.76 -1.40 -6.78
C ASP A 764 3.94 -0.90 -7.62
N GLY A 765 4.18 -1.51 -8.78
CA GLY A 765 5.23 -1.13 -9.72
C GLY A 765 6.21 -2.27 -9.97
N GLY A 766 7.48 -1.94 -10.23
CA GLY A 766 8.54 -2.90 -10.51
C GLY A 766 8.64 -3.35 -11.98
N VAL A 767 9.78 -3.96 -12.30
CA VAL A 767 10.18 -4.34 -13.67
C VAL A 767 9.24 -5.37 -14.32
N HIS A 768 8.51 -6.14 -13.51
CA HIS A 768 7.55 -7.14 -14.00
C HIS A 768 6.22 -6.56 -14.49
N ASN A 769 6.05 -5.24 -14.39
CA ASN A 769 4.87 -4.52 -14.88
C ASN A 769 5.22 -3.58 -16.05
N SER A 770 6.43 -3.69 -16.62
CA SER A 770 6.83 -2.87 -17.76
C SER A 770 6.16 -3.35 -19.06
N PRO A 771 5.48 -2.47 -19.81
CA PRO A 771 4.75 -2.82 -21.03
C PRO A 771 5.63 -3.24 -22.22
N GLY A 772 6.92 -2.85 -22.18
CA GLY A 772 7.83 -2.98 -23.30
C GLY A 772 7.23 -2.35 -24.57
N SER A 773 7.44 -3.00 -25.70
CA SER A 773 7.03 -2.46 -27.01
C SER A 773 5.52 -2.20 -27.20
N THR A 774 4.62 -2.54 -26.28
CA THR A 774 3.23 -2.06 -26.35
C THR A 774 3.12 -0.56 -26.08
N PHE A 775 4.03 0.01 -25.28
CA PHE A 775 4.08 1.46 -25.03
C PHE A 775 4.38 2.28 -26.28
N LYS A 776 4.96 1.67 -27.33
CA LYS A 776 5.19 2.35 -28.62
C LYS A 776 3.91 2.87 -29.28
N VAL A 777 2.74 2.37 -28.89
CA VAL A 777 1.45 2.95 -29.28
C VAL A 777 1.32 4.37 -28.74
N ILE A 778 1.70 4.59 -27.48
CA ILE A 778 1.71 5.91 -26.82
C ILE A 778 2.86 6.75 -27.36
N SER A 779 4.04 6.17 -27.56
CA SER A 779 5.14 6.86 -28.24
C SER A 779 4.72 7.37 -29.62
N ALA A 780 3.98 6.55 -30.40
CA ALA A 780 3.47 6.94 -31.71
C ALA A 780 2.49 8.11 -31.64
N LEU A 781 1.57 8.12 -30.65
CA LEU A 781 0.69 9.27 -30.40
C LEU A 781 1.51 10.53 -30.09
N GLY A 782 2.54 10.42 -29.25
CA GLY A 782 3.43 11.53 -28.92
C GLY A 782 4.21 12.06 -30.13
N LEU A 783 4.67 11.17 -31.01
CA LEU A 783 5.35 11.56 -32.24
C LEU A 783 4.39 12.28 -33.21
N GLU A 784 3.15 11.81 -33.36
CA GLU A 784 2.13 12.49 -34.16
C GLU A 784 1.73 13.85 -33.55
N LEU A 785 1.74 13.99 -32.22
CA LEU A 785 1.60 15.29 -31.56
C LEU A 785 2.75 16.23 -31.90
N ALA A 786 3.99 15.74 -31.91
CA ALA A 786 5.15 16.52 -32.31
C ALA A 786 5.10 16.94 -33.78
N ALA A 787 4.66 16.05 -34.67
CA ALA A 787 4.55 16.28 -36.11
C ALA A 787 3.61 17.43 -36.47
N ARG A 788 2.59 17.74 -35.64
CA ARG A 788 1.73 18.92 -35.83
C ARG A 788 2.48 20.24 -35.83
N ARG A 789 3.65 20.29 -35.19
CA ARG A 789 4.48 21.49 -35.05
C ARG A 789 5.81 21.38 -35.78
N ASP A 790 6.16 20.19 -36.30
CA ASP A 790 7.41 19.93 -37.01
C ASP A 790 7.12 19.22 -38.36
N PRO A 791 7.13 19.97 -39.48
CA PRO A 791 6.92 19.40 -40.82
C PRO A 791 7.93 18.32 -41.21
N GLN A 792 9.16 18.38 -40.68
CA GLN A 792 10.17 17.37 -40.96
C GLN A 792 9.85 16.06 -40.22
N MET A 793 9.37 16.15 -38.98
CA MET A 793 8.82 14.99 -38.26
C MET A 793 7.64 14.40 -39.04
N GLU A 794 6.69 15.22 -39.51
CA GLU A 794 5.54 14.73 -40.28
C GLU A 794 5.97 13.93 -41.54
N GLN A 795 6.98 14.40 -42.28
CA GLN A 795 7.53 13.68 -43.42
C GLN A 795 8.20 12.36 -43.02
N LEU A 796 8.95 12.34 -41.92
CA LEU A 796 9.60 11.14 -41.40
C LEU A 796 8.57 10.09 -40.95
N LEU A 797 7.47 10.51 -40.30
CA LEU A 797 6.37 9.63 -39.91
C LEU A 797 5.60 9.10 -41.13
N ALA A 798 5.36 9.94 -42.15
CA ALA A 798 4.76 9.57 -43.43
C ALA A 798 5.57 8.49 -44.17
N GLY A 799 6.88 8.51 -43.96
CA GLY A 799 7.84 7.58 -44.50
C GLY A 799 8.69 8.22 -45.59
N LEU A 800 10.00 8.20 -45.38
CA LEU A 800 11.00 8.73 -46.30
C LEU A 800 11.79 7.60 -46.98
N PRO A 801 12.41 7.85 -48.13
CA PRO A 801 13.46 6.98 -48.66
C PRO A 801 14.57 6.76 -47.62
N LEU A 802 15.10 5.54 -47.53
CA LEU A 802 16.10 5.18 -46.49
C LEU A 802 17.32 6.11 -46.46
N ASN A 803 17.82 6.50 -47.64
CA ASN A 803 18.95 7.45 -47.75
C ASN A 803 18.60 8.84 -47.21
N ASP A 804 17.36 9.27 -47.35
CA ASP A 804 16.89 10.56 -46.81
C ASP A 804 16.79 10.52 -45.29
N ILE A 805 16.37 9.39 -44.72
CA ILE A 805 16.37 9.19 -43.27
C ILE A 805 17.80 9.30 -42.72
N ASN A 806 18.76 8.61 -43.34
CA ASN A 806 20.16 8.66 -42.94
C ASN A 806 20.74 10.08 -43.06
N ARG A 807 20.38 10.80 -44.13
CA ARG A 807 20.78 12.20 -44.34
C ARG A 807 20.22 13.11 -43.25
N VAL A 808 18.95 12.95 -42.86
CA VAL A 808 18.34 13.71 -41.75
C VAL A 808 19.08 13.46 -40.43
N ALA A 809 19.39 12.21 -40.12
CA ALA A 809 20.15 11.87 -38.92
C ALA A 809 21.55 12.50 -38.93
N GLN A 810 22.27 12.36 -40.05
CA GLN A 810 23.63 12.88 -40.22
C GLN A 810 23.68 14.41 -40.14
N GLN A 811 22.76 15.12 -40.79
CA GLN A 811 22.68 16.59 -40.77
C GLN A 811 22.47 17.16 -39.37
N ARG A 812 21.78 16.41 -38.50
CA ARG A 812 21.55 16.79 -37.10
C ARG A 812 22.55 16.16 -36.13
N GLY A 813 23.60 15.51 -36.64
CA GLY A 813 24.68 14.94 -35.84
C GLY A 813 24.30 13.69 -35.03
N PHE A 814 23.17 13.03 -35.34
CA PHE A 814 22.77 11.79 -34.67
C PHE A 814 23.49 10.59 -35.28
N ALA A 815 24.09 9.75 -34.43
CA ALA A 815 24.69 8.48 -34.83
C ALA A 815 23.61 7.39 -35.05
N PHE A 816 22.63 7.67 -35.90
CA PHE A 816 21.57 6.77 -36.33
C PHE A 816 21.78 6.37 -37.79
N ARG A 817 21.59 5.09 -38.11
CA ARG A 817 21.46 4.62 -39.50
C ARG A 817 20.39 3.54 -39.63
N THR A 818 19.76 3.49 -40.80
CA THR A 818 18.70 2.52 -41.14
C THR A 818 19.19 1.08 -41.22
N ASP A 819 20.48 0.86 -41.49
CA ASP A 819 21.10 -0.45 -41.62
C ASP A 819 21.89 -0.88 -40.36
N ALA A 820 21.71 -0.17 -39.25
CA ALA A 820 22.30 -0.51 -37.96
C ALA A 820 21.27 -1.14 -37.01
N ALA A 821 21.66 -2.22 -36.33
CA ALA A 821 20.84 -2.87 -35.32
C ALA A 821 20.81 -2.11 -33.98
N THR A 822 21.75 -1.18 -33.75
CA THR A 822 21.91 -0.43 -32.50
C THR A 822 21.83 1.09 -32.70
N TYR A 823 21.32 1.80 -31.69
CA TYR A 823 21.31 3.26 -31.63
C TYR A 823 21.70 3.75 -30.22
N PRO A 824 22.68 4.67 -30.09
CA PRO A 824 23.59 5.15 -31.14
C PRO A 824 24.46 4.03 -31.72
N MET A 825 24.85 4.15 -32.99
CA MET A 825 25.72 3.14 -33.61
C MET A 825 27.15 3.21 -33.10
N GLN A 826 27.89 2.10 -33.24
CA GLN A 826 29.34 2.00 -32.97
C GLN A 826 29.73 2.57 -31.59
N THR A 827 28.89 2.34 -30.59
CA THR A 827 29.11 2.85 -29.23
C THR A 827 29.38 1.71 -28.26
N THR A 828 30.34 1.92 -27.35
CA THR A 828 30.53 1.10 -26.15
C THR A 828 29.69 1.59 -24.97
N ARG A 829 28.96 2.71 -25.15
CA ARG A 829 28.10 3.31 -24.13
C ARG A 829 26.69 2.70 -24.16
N ALA A 830 25.83 3.20 -23.27
CA ALA A 830 24.44 2.79 -23.18
C ALA A 830 23.68 3.05 -24.50
N HIS A 831 23.14 1.98 -25.07
CA HIS A 831 22.50 1.95 -26.38
C HIS A 831 21.18 1.17 -26.33
N VAL A 832 20.42 1.27 -27.42
CA VAL A 832 19.20 0.50 -27.68
C VAL A 832 19.42 -0.39 -28.89
N THR A 833 19.01 -1.65 -28.79
CA THR A 833 19.17 -2.66 -29.85
C THR A 833 17.82 -3.14 -30.35
N ASN A 834 17.70 -3.39 -31.65
CA ASN A 834 16.54 -4.04 -32.24
C ASN A 834 16.49 -5.53 -31.86
N TYR A 835 15.27 -6.05 -31.69
CA TYR A 835 15.10 -7.48 -31.39
C TYR A 835 15.63 -8.34 -32.55
N ARG A 836 16.45 -9.35 -32.22
CA ARG A 836 17.14 -10.24 -33.18
C ARG A 836 17.89 -9.48 -34.29
N ASP A 837 18.50 -8.34 -33.93
CA ASP A 837 19.30 -7.50 -34.83
C ASP A 837 18.56 -7.07 -36.12
N GLY A 838 17.23 -6.93 -36.04
CA GLY A 838 16.41 -6.51 -37.16
C GLY A 838 16.82 -5.14 -37.71
N LEU A 839 16.95 -5.06 -39.04
CA LEU A 839 17.33 -3.84 -39.75
C LEU A 839 16.12 -3.18 -40.41
N LEU A 840 16.11 -1.84 -40.50
CA LEU A 840 14.97 -1.09 -41.05
C LEU A 840 14.86 -1.27 -42.56
N ASP A 841 15.99 -1.37 -43.25
CA ASP A 841 16.09 -1.54 -44.70
C ASP A 841 15.34 -2.78 -45.21
N ARG A 842 15.44 -3.91 -44.51
CA ARG A 842 14.72 -5.16 -44.80
C ARG A 842 13.21 -5.06 -44.59
N ARG A 843 12.75 -3.99 -43.95
CA ARG A 843 11.35 -3.75 -43.58
C ARG A 843 10.74 -2.56 -44.32
N ALA A 844 11.53 -1.87 -45.14
CA ALA A 844 11.08 -0.82 -46.02
C ALA A 844 10.11 -1.36 -47.07
N GLN A 845 9.17 -0.51 -47.48
CA GLN A 845 8.22 -0.79 -48.56
C GLN A 845 8.52 0.19 -49.68
N GLU A 846 8.80 -0.33 -50.87
CA GLU A 846 9.17 0.49 -52.04
C GLU A 846 10.36 1.43 -51.73
N GLY A 847 11.31 0.96 -50.91
CA GLY A 847 12.46 1.74 -50.48
C GLY A 847 12.16 2.85 -49.45
N ARG A 848 10.92 2.95 -48.96
CA ARG A 848 10.47 3.94 -47.98
C ARG A 848 10.19 3.31 -46.62
N PHE A 849 10.42 4.08 -45.56
CA PHE A 849 10.21 3.62 -44.19
C PHE A 849 9.64 4.72 -43.29
N GLY A 850 8.56 4.44 -42.56
CA GLY A 850 7.89 5.38 -41.66
C GLY A 850 7.25 4.72 -40.44
N LEU A 851 6.35 5.46 -39.77
CA LEU A 851 5.76 5.06 -38.49
C LEU A 851 5.00 3.72 -38.55
N ALA A 852 4.22 3.51 -39.63
CA ALA A 852 3.42 2.29 -39.79
C ALA A 852 4.31 1.03 -39.85
N GLN A 853 5.42 1.07 -40.60
CA GLN A 853 6.39 -0.03 -40.66
C GLN A 853 7.13 -0.20 -39.33
N ALA A 854 7.52 0.90 -38.68
CA ALA A 854 8.17 0.88 -37.36
C ALA A 854 7.31 0.20 -36.29
N LEU A 855 6.00 0.46 -36.28
CA LEU A 855 5.04 -0.20 -35.40
C LEU A 855 4.85 -1.68 -35.75
N THR A 856 4.63 -1.97 -37.04
CA THR A 856 4.40 -3.34 -37.57
C THR A 856 5.50 -4.32 -37.13
N TYR A 857 6.76 -3.90 -37.27
CA TYR A 857 7.93 -4.72 -36.97
C TYR A 857 8.58 -4.40 -35.63
N SER A 858 7.99 -3.48 -34.86
CA SER A 858 8.40 -3.14 -33.51
C SER A 858 9.88 -2.72 -33.38
N LEU A 859 10.39 -1.86 -34.28
CA LEU A 859 11.81 -1.50 -34.34
C LEU A 859 12.19 -0.49 -33.24
N ASN A 860 13.04 -0.90 -32.30
CA ASN A 860 13.44 -0.10 -31.14
C ASN A 860 14.29 1.12 -31.51
N THR A 861 15.26 0.97 -32.41
CA THR A 861 16.19 2.05 -32.78
C THR A 861 15.48 3.24 -33.39
N TRP A 862 14.47 2.99 -34.23
CA TRP A 862 13.64 4.04 -34.84
C TRP A 862 12.87 4.84 -33.78
N PHE A 863 12.19 4.16 -32.83
CA PHE A 863 11.47 4.83 -31.74
C PHE A 863 12.39 5.57 -30.78
N ALA A 864 13.56 5.01 -30.47
CA ALA A 864 14.55 5.66 -29.60
C ALA A 864 15.08 6.96 -30.21
N TRP A 865 15.43 6.95 -31.50
CA TRP A 865 15.90 8.15 -32.20
C TRP A 865 14.80 9.19 -32.37
N ASN A 866 13.61 8.79 -32.81
CA ASN A 866 12.49 9.72 -32.97
C ASN A 866 11.99 10.29 -31.64
N GLY A 867 12.07 9.50 -30.56
CA GLY A 867 11.81 9.97 -29.19
C GLY A 867 12.73 11.12 -28.81
N GLU A 868 14.05 10.97 -29.05
CA GLU A 868 15.00 12.07 -28.84
C GLU A 868 14.73 13.28 -29.74
N LEU A 869 14.40 13.04 -31.01
CA LEU A 869 14.15 14.09 -31.97
C LEU A 869 12.93 14.93 -31.60
N SER A 870 11.90 14.30 -31.01
CA SER A 870 10.66 14.95 -30.57
C SER A 870 10.76 15.68 -29.22
N ASP A 871 11.76 15.33 -28.39
CA ASP A 871 11.87 15.87 -27.04
C ASP A 871 12.62 17.20 -27.02
N ARG A 872 11.88 18.28 -26.73
CA ARG A 872 12.43 19.64 -26.70
C ARG A 872 13.40 19.86 -25.56
N THR A 873 13.38 19.05 -24.50
CA THR A 873 14.35 19.18 -23.40
C THR A 873 15.76 18.81 -23.85
N LEU A 874 15.91 18.12 -24.98
CA LEU A 874 17.21 17.87 -25.62
C LEU A 874 17.71 19.02 -26.51
N LEU A 875 16.93 20.11 -26.65
CA LEU A 875 17.26 21.32 -27.40
C LEU A 875 17.64 21.08 -28.86
N GLY A 876 17.15 19.98 -29.46
CA GLY A 876 17.43 19.60 -30.86
C GLY A 876 18.86 19.13 -31.14
N ARG A 877 19.69 18.91 -30.09
CA ARG A 877 21.11 18.54 -30.23
C ARG A 877 21.30 17.03 -30.15
N SER A 878 22.36 16.50 -30.77
CA SER A 878 22.74 15.08 -30.64
C SER A 878 23.47 14.75 -29.32
N ALA A 879 24.03 15.78 -28.66
CA ALA A 879 24.61 15.71 -27.33
C ALA A 879 24.21 16.96 -26.50
N GLY A 880 24.17 16.81 -25.17
CA GLY A 880 23.73 17.87 -24.26
C GLY A 880 22.19 17.98 -24.13
N GLY A 881 21.74 19.15 -23.66
CA GLY A 881 20.35 19.43 -23.31
C GLY A 881 20.09 19.38 -21.81
N LEU A 882 18.81 19.26 -21.44
CA LEU A 882 18.29 19.17 -20.07
C LEU A 882 17.41 17.92 -19.94
N PRO A 883 17.96 16.70 -20.13
CA PRO A 883 17.17 15.47 -19.99
C PRO A 883 16.63 15.28 -18.56
N ASP A 884 17.30 15.85 -17.56
CA ASP A 884 17.01 15.77 -16.14
C ASP A 884 16.06 16.86 -15.62
N VAL A 885 15.48 17.69 -16.49
CA VAL A 885 14.43 18.62 -16.09
C VAL A 885 13.19 17.83 -15.61
N GLU A 886 12.61 18.26 -14.50
CA GLU A 886 11.44 17.63 -13.89
C GLU A 886 10.26 18.59 -13.80
N ALA A 887 9.06 18.00 -13.84
CA ALA A 887 7.82 18.71 -13.62
C ALA A 887 7.60 18.96 -12.12
N LEU A 888 7.47 20.23 -11.73
CA LEU A 888 7.13 20.61 -10.35
C LEU A 888 5.66 20.38 -10.03
N GLU A 889 4.81 20.43 -11.06
CA GLU A 889 3.38 20.13 -10.99
C GLU A 889 2.98 19.26 -12.19
N PRO A 890 1.87 18.49 -12.09
CA PRO A 890 1.45 17.59 -13.17
C PRO A 890 1.31 18.32 -14.51
N GLY A 891 1.85 17.74 -15.57
CA GLY A 891 1.75 18.27 -16.93
C GLY A 891 2.74 19.39 -17.28
N ALA A 892 3.60 19.83 -16.35
CA ALA A 892 4.50 20.96 -16.59
C ALA A 892 5.50 20.76 -17.75
N LEU A 893 5.75 19.51 -18.15
CA LEU A 893 6.63 19.16 -19.26
C LEU A 893 5.88 18.66 -20.49
N ASP A 894 4.54 18.69 -20.52
CA ASP A 894 3.75 18.13 -21.63
C ASP A 894 4.03 18.84 -22.96
N THR A 895 4.29 20.16 -22.93
CA THR A 895 4.64 20.94 -24.13
C THR A 895 6.08 20.71 -24.60
N ALA A 896 6.94 20.16 -23.74
CA ALA A 896 8.34 19.86 -24.02
C ALA A 896 8.57 18.39 -24.37
N ARG A 897 7.74 17.47 -23.84
CA ARG A 897 7.84 16.01 -23.98
C ARG A 897 6.55 15.42 -24.55
N PRO A 898 6.37 15.42 -25.88
CA PRO A 898 5.12 14.98 -26.52
C PRO A 898 4.69 13.54 -26.18
N ILE A 899 5.65 12.63 -25.99
CA ILE A 899 5.37 11.24 -25.56
C ILE A 899 4.78 11.20 -24.14
N LEU A 900 5.33 12.00 -23.23
CA LEU A 900 4.83 12.11 -21.86
C LEU A 900 3.44 12.75 -21.82
N ALA A 901 3.24 13.81 -22.61
CA ALA A 901 1.93 14.46 -22.76
C ALA A 901 0.84 13.47 -23.18
N MET A 902 1.14 12.63 -24.18
CA MET A 902 0.20 11.61 -24.63
C MET A 902 0.00 10.50 -23.62
N ALA A 903 1.04 10.12 -22.86
CA ALA A 903 0.89 9.17 -21.76
C ALA A 903 -0.07 9.72 -20.68
N HIS A 904 0.11 10.98 -20.26
CA HIS A 904 -0.79 11.65 -19.32
C HIS A 904 -2.22 11.74 -19.84
N LEU A 905 -2.39 12.06 -21.13
CA LEU A 905 -3.69 12.15 -21.77
C LEU A 905 -4.45 10.82 -21.74
N VAL A 906 -3.76 9.70 -21.93
CA VAL A 906 -4.37 8.35 -21.89
C VAL A 906 -4.39 7.71 -20.49
N GLY A 907 -4.07 8.47 -19.44
CA GLY A 907 -4.30 8.06 -18.04
C GLY A 907 -3.06 7.71 -17.22
N PHE A 908 -1.83 7.85 -17.75
CA PHE A 908 -0.63 7.67 -16.95
C PHE A 908 -0.48 8.79 -15.90
N GLU A 909 0.16 8.44 -14.78
CA GLU A 909 0.44 9.30 -13.63
C GLU A 909 -0.78 9.86 -12.88
N ARG A 910 -1.98 9.44 -13.27
CA ARG A 910 -3.25 9.88 -12.68
C ARG A 910 -3.98 8.72 -12.01
N PRO A 911 -4.64 8.95 -10.85
CA PRO A 911 -5.53 7.94 -10.29
C PRO A 911 -6.76 7.79 -11.19
N ILE A 912 -7.09 6.56 -11.56
CA ILE A 912 -8.29 6.24 -12.33
C ILE A 912 -9.33 5.67 -11.38
N LYS A 913 -10.44 6.40 -11.22
CA LYS A 913 -11.61 5.94 -10.47
C LYS A 913 -12.54 5.17 -11.42
N LEU A 914 -13.08 4.06 -10.93
CA LEU A 914 -13.93 3.12 -11.67
C LEU A 914 -15.39 3.15 -11.15
N ASP A 915 -15.75 4.16 -10.35
CA ASP A 915 -17.06 4.30 -9.71
C ASP A 915 -18.14 4.85 -10.65
N GLY A 916 -17.80 5.22 -11.88
CA GLY A 916 -18.77 5.77 -12.83
C GLY A 916 -19.40 7.10 -12.40
N GLY A 917 -18.77 7.81 -11.46
CA GLY A 917 -19.30 9.02 -10.82
C GLY A 917 -20.44 8.76 -9.83
N LEU A 918 -20.62 7.52 -9.38
CA LEU A 918 -21.71 7.15 -8.48
C LEU A 918 -21.38 7.33 -7.00
N LEU A 919 -20.09 7.37 -6.62
CA LEU A 919 -19.70 7.64 -5.24
C LEU A 919 -19.67 9.15 -4.97
N PRO A 920 -19.98 9.61 -3.74
CA PRO A 920 -19.89 11.03 -3.39
C PRO A 920 -18.48 11.59 -3.62
N THR A 921 -18.39 12.87 -3.97
CA THR A 921 -17.09 13.56 -4.14
C THR A 921 -16.27 13.59 -2.84
N THR A 922 -16.95 13.51 -1.69
CA THR A 922 -16.36 13.44 -0.34
C THR A 922 -16.06 12.01 0.13
N TYR A 923 -16.25 10.99 -0.71
CA TYR A 923 -16.00 9.60 -0.34
C TYR A 923 -14.54 9.40 0.14
N PRO A 924 -14.31 8.70 1.27
CA PRO A 924 -12.98 8.53 1.84
C PRO A 924 -12.19 7.44 1.08
N TRP A 925 -11.64 7.82 -0.08
CA TRP A 925 -10.81 6.94 -0.91
C TRP A 925 -9.57 6.48 -0.15
N HIS A 926 -9.31 5.18 -0.18
CA HIS A 926 -8.10 4.57 0.35
C HIS A 926 -7.24 4.01 -0.76
N ARG A 927 -5.92 3.99 -0.54
CA ARG A 927 -5.01 3.29 -1.46
C ARG A 927 -5.45 1.83 -1.56
N TRP A 928 -5.53 1.30 -2.78
CA TRP A 928 -5.95 -0.06 -3.10
C TRP A 928 -7.45 -0.35 -3.01
N ASP A 929 -8.30 0.67 -2.91
CA ASP A 929 -9.74 0.52 -3.14
C ASP A 929 -9.99 -0.12 -4.52
N ALA A 930 -10.88 -1.10 -4.59
CA ALA A 930 -11.08 -1.93 -5.77
C ALA A 930 -11.71 -1.18 -6.94
N LEU A 931 -12.46 -0.10 -6.66
CA LEU A 931 -12.95 0.86 -7.65
C LEU A 931 -11.90 1.93 -8.01
N GLN A 932 -10.62 1.67 -7.76
CA GLN A 932 -9.51 2.53 -8.16
C GLN A 932 -8.39 1.69 -8.78
N ALA A 933 -7.95 2.06 -9.98
CA ALA A 933 -6.76 1.46 -10.58
C ALA A 933 -5.49 2.01 -9.92
N SER A 934 -4.47 1.16 -9.78
CA SER A 934 -3.11 1.62 -9.49
C SER A 934 -2.61 2.51 -10.61
N ASN A 935 -1.96 3.64 -10.29
CA ASN A 935 -1.40 4.51 -11.31
C ASN A 935 -0.39 3.76 -12.19
N ALA A 936 -0.52 3.86 -13.51
CA ALA A 936 0.60 3.65 -14.41
C ALA A 936 1.60 4.80 -14.19
N ARG A 937 2.89 4.48 -14.04
CA ARG A 937 3.93 5.45 -13.68
C ARG A 937 5.05 5.43 -14.70
N ILE A 938 5.58 6.60 -15.04
CA ILE A 938 6.77 6.73 -15.86
C ILE A 938 7.94 6.98 -14.90
N ASP A 939 9.04 6.26 -15.12
CA ASP A 939 10.24 6.49 -14.32
C ASP A 939 10.83 7.85 -14.69
N ARG A 940 11.44 8.52 -13.70
CA ARG A 940 12.19 9.76 -13.91
C ARG A 940 13.20 9.58 -15.05
N VAL A 941 13.38 10.64 -15.83
CA VAL A 941 14.42 10.72 -16.86
C VAL A 941 15.50 11.66 -16.34
N ASP A 942 16.67 11.11 -16.05
CA ASP A 942 17.87 11.82 -15.61
C ASP A 942 18.90 11.94 -16.74
N ALA A 943 18.86 11.01 -17.69
CA ALA A 943 19.78 10.96 -18.81
C ALA A 943 19.08 10.68 -20.14
N ARG A 944 19.73 11.11 -21.22
CA ARG A 944 19.29 10.86 -22.59
C ARG A 944 19.09 9.36 -22.90
N HIS A 945 19.90 8.47 -22.32
CA HIS A 945 19.70 7.02 -22.50
C HIS A 945 18.36 6.54 -21.91
N GLU A 946 17.95 7.09 -20.77
CA GLU A 946 16.70 6.71 -20.12
C GLU A 946 15.50 7.21 -20.90
N LEU A 947 15.63 8.37 -21.57
CA LEU A 947 14.65 8.84 -22.55
C LEU A 947 14.46 7.82 -23.69
N ARG A 948 15.55 7.25 -24.23
CA ARG A 948 15.49 6.20 -25.26
C ARG A 948 14.75 4.96 -24.74
N GLN A 949 15.04 4.53 -23.51
CA GLN A 949 14.40 3.38 -22.88
C GLN A 949 12.91 3.63 -22.61
N MET A 950 12.54 4.84 -22.17
CA MET A 950 11.15 5.26 -22.03
C MET A 950 10.41 5.17 -23.36
N ALA A 951 10.97 5.71 -24.44
CA ALA A 951 10.35 5.72 -25.77
C ALA A 951 10.01 4.31 -26.31
N ILE A 952 10.66 3.25 -25.79
CA ILE A 952 10.42 1.85 -26.17
C ILE A 952 9.71 1.01 -25.09
N GLY A 953 9.32 1.62 -23.97
CA GLY A 953 8.51 0.95 -22.97
C GLY A 953 9.24 0.28 -21.80
N LEU A 954 10.51 0.64 -21.53
CA LEU A 954 11.35 -0.02 -20.50
C LEU A 954 11.56 0.78 -19.19
N ARG A 955 11.18 2.06 -19.14
CA ARG A 955 11.24 2.96 -17.98
C ARG A 955 9.85 3.40 -17.46
N MET A 956 8.96 2.43 -17.24
CA MET A 956 7.59 2.68 -16.75
C MET A 956 6.96 1.39 -16.24
N GLN A 957 5.86 1.53 -15.50
CA GLN A 957 5.00 0.44 -15.06
C GLN A 957 3.56 0.74 -15.42
N THR A 958 2.84 -0.29 -15.86
CA THR A 958 1.44 -0.15 -16.29
C THR A 958 0.62 -1.37 -15.92
N THR A 959 -0.69 -1.22 -16.00
CA THR A 959 -1.65 -2.30 -15.85
C THR A 959 -2.24 -2.67 -17.22
N PRO A 960 -2.80 -3.88 -17.38
CA PRO A 960 -3.67 -4.20 -18.51
C PRO A 960 -4.77 -3.17 -18.79
N LEU A 961 -5.43 -2.62 -17.76
CA LEU A 961 -6.46 -1.59 -17.96
C LEU A 961 -5.94 -0.36 -18.72
N HIS A 962 -4.86 0.26 -18.25
CA HIS A 962 -4.21 1.39 -18.93
C HIS A 962 -3.81 1.07 -20.38
N MET A 963 -3.30 -0.14 -20.65
CA MET A 963 -2.93 -0.51 -22.01
C MET A 963 -4.13 -0.79 -22.92
N ALA A 964 -5.24 -1.31 -22.38
CA ALA A 964 -6.51 -1.43 -23.09
C ALA A 964 -7.09 -0.05 -23.39
N MET A 965 -7.02 0.89 -22.43
CA MET A 965 -7.41 2.28 -22.64
C MET A 965 -6.61 2.94 -23.77
N ALA A 966 -5.29 2.78 -23.78
CA ALA A 966 -4.43 3.36 -24.81
C ALA A 966 -4.77 2.80 -26.21
N ALA A 967 -4.95 1.48 -26.35
CA ALA A 967 -5.32 0.88 -27.62
C ALA A 967 -6.74 1.27 -28.07
N GLY A 968 -7.70 1.25 -27.15
CA GLY A 968 -9.07 1.67 -27.42
C GLY A 968 -9.16 3.15 -27.78
N ALA A 969 -8.32 4.01 -27.18
CA ALA A 969 -8.26 5.42 -27.53
C ALA A 969 -7.78 5.64 -28.97
N VAL A 970 -6.81 4.86 -29.46
CA VAL A 970 -6.40 4.87 -30.87
C VAL A 970 -7.54 4.41 -31.79
N GLY A 971 -8.23 3.35 -31.40
CA GLY A 971 -9.40 2.84 -32.14
C GLY A 971 -10.52 3.88 -32.25
N GLN A 972 -10.89 4.52 -31.12
CA GLN A 972 -12.00 5.47 -31.06
C GLN A 972 -11.63 6.91 -31.46
N GLY A 973 -10.35 7.26 -31.39
CA GLY A 973 -9.84 8.62 -31.62
C GLY A 973 -10.11 9.63 -30.50
N ARG A 974 -10.47 9.13 -29.31
CA ARG A 974 -10.68 9.92 -28.09
C ARG A 974 -10.19 9.14 -26.89
N VAL A 975 -9.90 9.83 -25.79
CA VAL A 975 -9.53 9.20 -24.53
C VAL A 975 -10.68 8.28 -24.04
N LEU A 976 -10.36 7.21 -23.33
CA LEU A 976 -11.36 6.35 -22.72
C LEU A 976 -11.49 6.66 -21.22
N ALA A 977 -12.72 6.64 -20.71
CA ALA A 977 -13.01 6.79 -19.29
C ALA A 977 -13.59 5.48 -18.75
N PRO A 978 -12.75 4.59 -18.18
CA PRO A 978 -13.21 3.28 -17.76
C PRO A 978 -14.13 3.40 -16.54
N ARG A 979 -15.13 2.53 -16.46
CA ARG A 979 -15.99 2.36 -15.28
C ARG A 979 -16.24 0.89 -15.00
N LEU A 980 -16.38 0.57 -13.72
CA LEU A 980 -16.77 -0.75 -13.23
C LEU A 980 -18.15 -0.72 -12.57
N LEU A 981 -18.46 0.34 -11.81
CA LEU A 981 -19.77 0.51 -11.18
C LEU A 981 -20.73 1.09 -12.23
N LEU A 982 -21.74 0.31 -12.62
CA LEU A 982 -22.74 0.63 -13.63
C LEU A 982 -23.98 1.27 -12.99
N GLN A 983 -24.41 0.76 -11.84
CA GLN A 983 -25.56 1.28 -11.09
C GLN A 983 -25.29 1.17 -9.59
N LEU A 984 -25.80 2.14 -8.82
CA LEU A 984 -25.82 2.11 -7.36
C LEU A 984 -27.15 2.66 -6.87
N ASP A 985 -27.90 1.86 -6.12
CA ASP A 985 -29.18 2.23 -5.49
C ASP A 985 -30.17 2.85 -6.49
N GLY A 986 -30.30 2.20 -7.65
CA GLY A 986 -31.17 2.63 -8.74
C GLY A 986 -30.57 3.73 -9.64
N ARG A 987 -29.47 4.38 -9.26
CA ARG A 987 -28.82 5.43 -10.06
C ARG A 987 -27.81 4.85 -11.04
N SER A 988 -27.93 5.17 -12.32
CA SER A 988 -27.00 4.73 -13.36
C SER A 988 -25.78 5.63 -13.48
N ALA A 989 -24.63 5.01 -13.76
CA ALA A 989 -23.39 5.72 -14.04
C ALA A 989 -23.51 6.54 -15.32
N THR A 990 -22.86 7.71 -15.33
CA THR A 990 -22.78 8.56 -16.52
C THR A 990 -21.46 8.34 -17.23
N ALA A 991 -21.46 8.09 -18.54
CA ALA A 991 -20.24 8.04 -19.33
C ALA A 991 -19.76 9.50 -19.54
N PRO A 992 -18.58 9.89 -19.01
CA PRO A 992 -18.11 11.26 -19.17
C PRO A 992 -17.73 11.51 -20.63
N GLN A 993 -17.96 12.73 -21.11
CA GLN A 993 -17.51 13.13 -22.43
C GLN A 993 -15.98 13.17 -22.46
N ALA A 994 -15.38 12.27 -23.22
CA ALA A 994 -13.93 12.15 -23.29
C ALA A 994 -13.33 13.02 -24.42
N PRO A 995 -12.19 13.70 -24.17
CA PRO A 995 -11.55 14.56 -25.15
C PRO A 995 -11.00 13.75 -26.34
N ALA A 996 -11.03 14.34 -27.53
CA ALA A 996 -10.38 13.79 -28.72
C ALA A 996 -8.86 13.73 -28.54
N LEU A 997 -8.20 12.78 -29.22
CA LEU A 997 -6.73 12.69 -29.21
C LEU A 997 -6.06 13.81 -30.02
N ASP A 998 -6.79 14.43 -30.97
CA ASP A 998 -6.33 15.56 -31.79
C ASP A 998 -4.95 15.33 -32.47
N VAL A 999 -4.76 14.13 -33.01
CA VAL A 999 -3.58 13.73 -33.80
C VAL A 999 -4.00 12.79 -34.94
N ARG A 1000 -3.09 12.57 -35.91
CA ARG A 1000 -3.31 11.57 -36.96
C ARG A 1000 -3.26 10.16 -36.38
N LEU A 1001 -4.23 9.34 -36.75
CA LEU A 1001 -4.37 7.96 -36.26
C LEU A 1001 -4.23 6.92 -37.37
N ASP A 1002 -4.34 7.31 -38.64
CA ASP A 1002 -4.32 6.41 -39.78
C ASP A 1002 -3.03 5.59 -39.86
N ARG A 1003 -1.87 6.22 -39.63
CA ARG A 1003 -0.56 5.53 -39.62
C ARG A 1003 -0.40 4.57 -38.44
N ILE A 1004 -0.90 4.96 -37.27
CA ILE A 1004 -0.86 4.14 -36.05
C ILE A 1004 -1.75 2.91 -36.24
N ARG A 1005 -2.98 3.11 -36.72
CA ARG A 1005 -3.94 2.04 -37.05
C ARG A 1005 -3.37 1.10 -38.12
N ALA A 1006 -2.77 1.63 -39.19
CA ALA A 1006 -2.11 0.81 -40.21
C ALA A 1006 -0.96 -0.03 -39.63
N GLY A 1007 -0.15 0.55 -38.73
CA GLY A 1007 0.92 -0.15 -38.05
C GLY A 1007 0.42 -1.29 -37.14
N MET A 1008 -0.60 -1.02 -36.33
CA MET A 1008 -1.22 -2.02 -35.43
C MET A 1008 -1.96 -3.11 -36.21
N LYS A 1009 -2.53 -2.79 -37.37
CA LYS A 1009 -3.08 -3.79 -38.29
C LYS A 1009 -1.97 -4.70 -38.84
N GLY A 1010 -0.86 -4.09 -39.27
CA GLY A 1010 0.31 -4.82 -39.78
C GLY A 1010 0.88 -5.82 -38.78
N VAL A 1011 0.87 -5.51 -37.47
CA VAL A 1011 1.32 -6.43 -36.40
C VAL A 1011 0.56 -7.75 -36.42
N VAL A 1012 -0.76 -7.69 -36.62
CA VAL A 1012 -1.67 -8.84 -36.61
C VAL A 1012 -1.64 -9.58 -37.95
N ASP A 1013 -1.50 -8.87 -39.07
CA ASP A 1013 -1.56 -9.50 -40.39
C ASP A 1013 -0.25 -10.18 -40.80
N ARG A 1014 0.88 -9.55 -40.50
CA ARG A 1014 2.21 -9.98 -40.99
C ARG A 1014 3.36 -9.76 -40.01
N GLY A 1015 3.09 -9.08 -38.90
CA GLY A 1015 4.10 -8.69 -37.91
C GLY A 1015 4.19 -9.66 -36.74
N THR A 1016 4.51 -9.11 -35.57
CA THR A 1016 4.89 -9.88 -34.38
C THR A 1016 3.76 -10.71 -33.76
N ALA A 1017 2.49 -10.44 -34.06
CA ALA A 1017 1.35 -11.21 -33.57
C ALA A 1017 0.74 -12.16 -34.62
N ALA A 1018 1.23 -12.12 -35.87
CA ALA A 1018 0.60 -12.84 -36.97
C ALA A 1018 0.46 -14.35 -36.71
N GLY A 1019 1.44 -14.96 -36.05
CA GLY A 1019 1.39 -16.37 -35.67
C GLY A 1019 0.20 -16.74 -34.79
N ALA A 1020 -0.20 -15.88 -33.85
CA ALA A 1020 -1.30 -16.15 -32.92
C ALA A 1020 -2.69 -16.06 -33.57
N PHE A 1021 -2.83 -15.28 -34.66
CA PHE A 1021 -4.10 -15.01 -35.33
C PHE A 1021 -4.19 -15.62 -36.74
N ARG A 1022 -3.26 -16.52 -37.11
CA ARG A 1022 -3.21 -17.11 -38.45
C ARG A 1022 -4.25 -18.23 -38.69
N ALA A 1023 -4.82 -18.78 -37.63
CA ALA A 1023 -5.75 -19.91 -37.72
C ALA A 1023 -6.99 -19.55 -38.55
N SER A 1024 -7.53 -20.52 -39.28
CA SER A 1024 -8.68 -20.31 -40.17
C SER A 1024 -9.91 -19.80 -39.42
N GLU A 1025 -10.15 -20.28 -38.20
CA GLU A 1025 -11.29 -19.85 -37.37
C GLU A 1025 -11.23 -18.36 -37.00
N LEU A 1026 -10.03 -17.76 -37.02
CA LEU A 1026 -9.81 -16.35 -36.71
C LEU A 1026 -9.75 -15.48 -37.97
N ALA A 1027 -9.86 -16.04 -39.18
CA ALA A 1027 -9.68 -15.28 -40.42
C ALA A 1027 -10.63 -14.09 -40.55
N ALA A 1028 -11.91 -14.30 -40.21
CA ALA A 1028 -12.94 -13.24 -40.23
C ALA A 1028 -12.74 -12.22 -39.10
N ILE A 1029 -12.28 -12.65 -37.91
CA ILE A 1029 -11.95 -11.71 -36.82
C ILE A 1029 -10.74 -10.86 -37.20
N ARG A 1030 -9.72 -11.48 -37.82
CA ARG A 1030 -8.43 -10.87 -38.13
C ARG A 1030 -8.58 -9.63 -39.02
N THR A 1031 -9.55 -9.59 -39.93
CA THR A 1031 -9.79 -8.42 -40.80
C THR A 1031 -10.19 -7.18 -40.00
N HIS A 1032 -10.81 -7.35 -38.84
CA HIS A 1032 -11.30 -6.31 -37.95
C HIS A 1032 -10.41 -6.09 -36.71
N LEU A 1033 -9.33 -6.84 -36.59
CA LEU A 1033 -8.46 -6.86 -35.42
C LEU A 1033 -7.20 -6.00 -35.62
N TYR A 1034 -6.89 -5.20 -34.61
CA TYR A 1034 -5.71 -4.34 -34.54
C TYR A 1034 -4.98 -4.60 -33.22
N GLY A 1035 -3.65 -4.65 -33.24
CA GLY A 1035 -2.93 -4.91 -32.00
C GLY A 1035 -1.45 -4.57 -32.02
N LYS A 1036 -0.83 -4.69 -30.84
CA LYS A 1036 0.60 -4.50 -30.64
C LYS A 1036 1.10 -5.51 -29.60
N THR A 1037 2.21 -6.19 -29.89
CA THR A 1037 2.92 -7.01 -28.90
C THR A 1037 3.93 -6.18 -28.11
N GLY A 1038 4.25 -6.63 -26.91
CA GLY A 1038 5.31 -6.10 -26.06
C GLY A 1038 6.09 -7.21 -25.38
N THR A 1039 7.39 -6.96 -25.21
CA THR A 1039 8.30 -7.82 -24.46
C THR A 1039 9.23 -6.89 -23.70
N ALA A 1040 9.25 -6.98 -22.38
CA ALA A 1040 10.17 -6.27 -21.49
C ALA A 1040 11.09 -7.32 -20.83
N PRO A 1041 12.42 -7.28 -21.08
CA PRO A 1041 13.35 -8.22 -20.50
C PRO A 1041 13.45 -8.00 -18.98
N THR A 1042 13.55 -9.09 -18.24
CA THR A 1042 13.66 -9.15 -16.78
C THR A 1042 14.56 -10.33 -16.39
N VAL A 1043 14.82 -10.50 -15.10
CA VAL A 1043 15.59 -11.64 -14.58
C VAL A 1043 14.77 -12.31 -13.49
N ALA A 1044 14.64 -13.63 -13.58
CA ALA A 1044 14.15 -14.47 -12.49
C ALA A 1044 15.34 -14.95 -11.67
N ILE A 1045 15.17 -14.99 -10.35
CA ILE A 1045 16.11 -15.63 -9.43
C ILE A 1045 15.47 -16.93 -9.01
N GLU A 1046 16.11 -18.05 -9.34
CA GLU A 1046 15.65 -19.39 -8.99
C GLU A 1046 15.95 -19.71 -7.52
N ALA A 1047 15.38 -20.79 -6.99
CA ALA A 1047 15.52 -21.17 -5.59
C ALA A 1047 16.98 -21.41 -5.15
N ASP A 1048 17.83 -21.86 -6.08
CA ASP A 1048 19.27 -22.07 -5.88
C ASP A 1048 20.11 -20.77 -6.02
N GLY A 1049 19.44 -19.64 -6.29
CA GLY A 1049 20.08 -18.33 -6.49
C GLY A 1049 20.59 -18.07 -7.91
N THR A 1050 20.42 -19.02 -8.84
CA THR A 1050 20.79 -18.82 -10.24
C THR A 1050 19.88 -17.77 -10.91
N ARG A 1051 20.45 -17.05 -11.88
CA ARG A 1051 19.74 -16.03 -12.66
C ARG A 1051 19.31 -16.61 -13.98
N ARG A 1052 18.03 -16.45 -14.30
CA ARG A 1052 17.45 -16.86 -15.57
C ARG A 1052 16.85 -15.66 -16.27
N ASP A 1053 17.20 -15.47 -17.54
CA ASP A 1053 16.58 -14.46 -18.37
C ASP A 1053 15.12 -14.85 -18.66
N VAL A 1054 14.21 -13.95 -18.30
CA VAL A 1054 12.76 -14.09 -18.55
C VAL A 1054 12.22 -12.74 -18.99
N ALA A 1055 11.00 -12.70 -19.53
CA ALA A 1055 10.39 -11.45 -19.95
C ALA A 1055 9.01 -11.26 -19.35
N THR A 1056 8.60 -10.00 -19.23
CA THR A 1056 7.18 -9.65 -19.14
C THR A 1056 6.65 -9.42 -20.54
N VAL A 1057 5.61 -10.15 -20.90
CA VAL A 1057 5.07 -10.19 -22.26
C VAL A 1057 3.66 -9.67 -22.31
N TRP A 1058 3.35 -8.94 -23.36
CA TRP A 1058 2.11 -8.17 -23.51
C TRP A 1058 1.52 -8.30 -24.91
N PHE A 1059 0.21 -8.20 -24.98
CA PHE A 1059 -0.53 -7.91 -26.20
C PHE A 1059 -1.67 -6.95 -25.88
N THR A 1060 -1.77 -5.85 -26.60
CA THR A 1060 -2.87 -4.87 -26.48
C THR A 1060 -3.45 -4.57 -27.86
N GLY A 1061 -4.74 -4.26 -27.93
CA GLY A 1061 -5.40 -4.02 -29.20
C GLY A 1061 -6.87 -3.66 -29.06
N TRP A 1062 -7.54 -3.60 -30.21
CA TRP A 1062 -8.99 -3.48 -30.28
C TRP A 1062 -9.55 -4.29 -31.44
N LEU A 1063 -10.86 -4.54 -31.36
CA LEU A 1063 -11.66 -5.20 -32.37
C LEU A 1063 -12.77 -4.26 -32.83
N GLU A 1064 -12.89 -4.06 -34.15
CA GLU A 1064 -13.94 -3.22 -34.73
C GLU A 1064 -15.35 -3.82 -34.54
N PRO A 1065 -16.40 -2.98 -34.52
CA PRO A 1065 -17.79 -3.42 -34.52
C PRO A 1065 -18.11 -4.44 -35.62
N GLY A 1066 -19.03 -5.36 -35.34
CA GLY A 1066 -19.51 -6.36 -36.30
C GLY A 1066 -18.56 -7.56 -36.51
N ALA A 1067 -17.38 -7.58 -35.89
CA ALA A 1067 -16.45 -8.69 -35.99
C ALA A 1067 -16.86 -9.94 -35.20
N LEU A 1068 -17.71 -9.78 -34.18
CA LEU A 1068 -18.29 -10.86 -33.40
C LEU A 1068 -19.83 -10.84 -33.54
N PRO A 1069 -20.50 -12.01 -33.55
CA PRO A 1069 -21.96 -12.08 -33.60
C PRO A 1069 -22.61 -11.24 -32.49
N GLY A 1070 -23.55 -10.37 -32.86
CA GLY A 1070 -24.27 -9.51 -31.91
C GLY A 1070 -23.47 -8.36 -31.30
N HIS A 1071 -22.16 -8.24 -31.59
CA HIS A 1071 -21.32 -7.20 -31.02
C HIS A 1071 -21.34 -5.92 -31.87
N ARG A 1072 -21.92 -4.85 -31.32
CA ARG A 1072 -22.13 -3.57 -32.05
C ARG A 1072 -21.12 -2.47 -31.72
N HIS A 1073 -20.32 -2.64 -30.68
CA HIS A 1073 -19.37 -1.62 -30.22
C HIS A 1073 -17.94 -2.02 -30.56
N ARG A 1074 -16.96 -1.17 -30.23
CA ARG A 1074 -15.56 -1.53 -30.31
C ARG A 1074 -15.12 -2.16 -28.99
N LEU A 1075 -14.46 -3.32 -29.04
CA LEU A 1075 -13.82 -3.91 -27.86
C LEU A 1075 -12.35 -3.52 -27.82
N ALA A 1076 -11.89 -2.93 -26.73
CA ALA A 1076 -10.48 -2.76 -26.43
C ALA A 1076 -10.03 -3.80 -25.40
N PHE A 1077 -8.81 -4.29 -25.53
CA PHE A 1077 -8.29 -5.32 -24.63
C PHE A 1077 -6.79 -5.22 -24.44
N ALA A 1078 -6.32 -5.77 -23.33
CA ALA A 1078 -4.91 -6.05 -23.11
C ALA A 1078 -4.74 -7.31 -22.26
N ALA A 1079 -3.73 -8.11 -22.59
CA ALA A 1079 -3.32 -9.29 -21.83
C ALA A 1079 -1.82 -9.21 -21.55
N TYR A 1080 -1.41 -9.69 -20.37
CA TYR A 1080 0.00 -9.83 -20.02
C TYR A 1080 0.30 -11.06 -19.16
N ALA A 1081 1.54 -11.49 -19.22
CA ALA A 1081 2.11 -12.51 -18.34
C ALA A 1081 3.54 -12.12 -17.97
N SER A 1082 3.88 -12.14 -16.68
CA SER A 1082 5.26 -11.99 -16.21
C SER A 1082 6.03 -13.31 -16.32
N HIS A 1083 7.36 -13.25 -16.15
CA HIS A 1083 8.24 -14.43 -16.08
C HIS A 1083 8.12 -15.39 -17.29
N SER A 1084 7.83 -14.87 -18.47
CA SER A 1084 7.71 -15.63 -19.73
C SER A 1084 9.08 -16.02 -20.31
N ASP A 1085 9.15 -17.21 -20.89
CA ASP A 1085 10.28 -17.68 -21.70
C ASP A 1085 10.13 -17.32 -23.20
N GLY A 1086 8.92 -16.94 -23.64
CA GLY A 1086 8.62 -16.51 -25.00
C GLY A 1086 8.40 -15.00 -25.13
N THR A 1087 7.92 -14.57 -26.30
CA THR A 1087 7.58 -13.17 -26.62
C THR A 1087 6.09 -12.84 -26.45
N GLY A 1088 5.72 -11.55 -26.54
CA GLY A 1088 4.32 -11.11 -26.58
C GLY A 1088 3.46 -11.82 -27.64
N GLY A 1089 4.02 -12.15 -28.80
CA GLY A 1089 3.31 -12.87 -29.86
C GLY A 1089 3.12 -14.36 -29.60
N GLU A 1090 3.99 -14.98 -28.79
CA GLU A 1090 4.01 -16.43 -28.53
C GLU A 1090 3.32 -16.80 -27.22
N HIS A 1091 2.94 -15.82 -26.40
CA HIS A 1091 2.42 -16.08 -25.06
C HIS A 1091 1.25 -15.17 -24.66
N ALA A 1092 1.36 -13.85 -24.81
CA ALA A 1092 0.26 -12.94 -24.46
C ALA A 1092 -0.83 -12.87 -25.55
N ALA A 1093 -0.46 -12.75 -26.82
CA ALA A 1093 -1.42 -12.70 -27.94
C ALA A 1093 -2.31 -13.95 -28.05
N PRO A 1094 -1.81 -15.20 -27.82
CA PRO A 1094 -2.64 -16.40 -27.78
C PRO A 1094 -3.79 -16.36 -26.75
N VAL A 1095 -3.64 -15.63 -25.64
CA VAL A 1095 -4.74 -15.46 -24.65
C VAL A 1095 -5.93 -14.77 -25.32
N ILE A 1096 -5.69 -13.63 -25.98
CA ILE A 1096 -6.75 -12.89 -26.69
C ILE A 1096 -7.28 -13.68 -27.89
N ALA A 1097 -6.39 -14.34 -28.65
CA ALA A 1097 -6.80 -15.18 -29.78
C ALA A 1097 -7.79 -16.27 -29.36
N ALA A 1098 -7.52 -16.96 -28.25
CA ALA A 1098 -8.39 -18.00 -27.71
C ALA A 1098 -9.75 -17.46 -27.23
N ILE A 1099 -9.76 -16.30 -26.56
CA ILE A 1099 -11.01 -15.64 -26.14
C ILE A 1099 -11.84 -15.28 -27.37
N LEU A 1100 -11.25 -14.58 -28.36
CA LEU A 1100 -11.96 -14.16 -29.56
C LEU A 1100 -12.47 -15.33 -30.39
N ALA A 1101 -11.69 -16.42 -30.54
CA ALA A 1101 -12.12 -17.63 -31.22
C ALA A 1101 -13.31 -18.30 -30.52
N THR A 1102 -13.32 -18.33 -29.19
CA THR A 1102 -14.45 -18.89 -28.42
C THR A 1102 -15.71 -18.03 -28.61
N LEU A 1103 -15.56 -16.70 -28.60
CA LEU A 1103 -16.68 -15.77 -28.79
C LEU A 1103 -17.25 -15.81 -30.21
N SER A 1104 -16.44 -16.02 -31.26
CA SER A 1104 -16.97 -16.12 -32.63
C SER A 1104 -17.77 -17.40 -32.90
N GLN A 1105 -17.51 -18.45 -32.13
CA GLN A 1105 -18.20 -19.74 -32.23
C GLN A 1105 -19.47 -19.81 -31.37
N THR A 1106 -19.63 -18.88 -30.42
CA THR A 1106 -20.80 -18.85 -29.53
C THR A 1106 -21.97 -18.18 -30.28
N PRO A 1107 -23.13 -18.84 -30.44
CA PRO A 1107 -24.31 -18.21 -31.04
C PRO A 1107 -24.72 -16.96 -30.24
N PRO A 1108 -25.27 -15.92 -30.88
CA PRO A 1108 -25.81 -14.79 -30.14
C PRO A 1108 -26.90 -15.30 -29.20
N GLN A 1109 -26.63 -15.31 -27.89
CA GLN A 1109 -27.70 -15.41 -26.90
C GLN A 1109 -28.49 -14.11 -26.99
N ASN A 1110 -29.82 -14.18 -27.10
CA ASN A 1110 -30.72 -13.03 -27.07
C ASN A 1110 -30.35 -12.11 -25.89
N ARG A 1111 -29.60 -11.03 -26.16
CA ARG A 1111 -29.15 -10.02 -25.20
C ARG A 1111 -29.22 -8.67 -25.92
N GLU A 1112 -30.25 -7.89 -25.60
CA GLU A 1112 -30.28 -6.43 -25.79
C GLU A 1112 -29.73 -5.74 -24.55
#